data_AF-K2IJP4-F1
#
_entry.id   AF-K2IJP4-F1
#
_cell.length_a   1.000
_cell.length_b   1.000
_cell.length_c   1.000
_cell.angle_alpha   90.00
_cell.angle_beta   90.00
_cell.angle_gamma   90.00
#
_symmetry.space_group_name_H-M   'P 1'
#
loop_
_entity.id
_entity.type
_entity.pdbx_description
1 polymer ?
#
loop_
_entity_poly.entity_id
_entity_poly.type
_entity_poly.pdbx_seq_one_letter_code
_entity_poly.pdbx_strand_id
1 'polypeptide(L)'
;MAERSFAKEVQKLKQGEGDTFAGEGILAITKALLENGVGYVGGYQGSPISHLMDVLADAEEILSELGVHFEASASEATATAMLAASVHYPIRGAVTYKSVVGTNVASDALSNLASGGVTGGALIIVGEDYGEGSSIMQERTYAFAMKSQVWMLDPRPNLPAIVKAVGDGFELSEVSNTPVMLQVGIRSCHVHGHFEARDNKRPPVTVSDALENPARKLDRIVLPPATYLHEEEKLTKRLPAAQKFILDREINERFGAPGSKVGLILQGGTYNTVIRALNRLGLADLYGDTEMDMLVLNCVYPLVDSQIMAFCEGKDAVLIIEEGQPNYIEQQIAHMLYKAGKTVKLEGKGMLPMGGEYTGQVMVDGLGTFLSDHAPDMLPVAKLASNEDPIAIPDLSKVLPARPPGFCTGCPERPIFAATKLVEEELGEHHISSDIGCHLFSIMPPFDLGATTMGYGLGPASAAAFHNENKKGRRSISFVGDGGFWHNGLTSSVGNAVFNKSDNVIVIVDNFYSAATGGQDILSSRATNKTKQTQNSIVEACKGMGVKWIRQIDRTYDVTKVRDTLKEALTTEEEGPKVIVASSECMLNKQRRVKPELAKAAKEGKRVVRPRFGVDEDICTGDHACMRLSGCPSLSVKDTGDPLRDDPVAAIDQTCVGCGNCGEVADAAVLCPSFFQAEIVSNPSAGEKRRARRSQKIISWLQSRRDAKRVAFA
;
A
#
# COMPACT_ATOMS: atom_id res chain seq x y z
N MET A 1 -0.18 -11.91 12.39
CA MET A 1 -0.25 -12.97 11.34
C MET A 1 -0.65 -12.25 10.07
N ALA A 2 0.24 -12.21 9.07
CA ALA A 2 0.02 -11.51 7.82
C ALA A 2 -1.27 -11.99 7.12
N GLU A 3 -1.82 -11.14 6.25
CA GLU A 3 -3.04 -11.43 5.46
C GLU A 3 -2.95 -12.73 4.66
N ARG A 4 -1.74 -13.09 4.24
CA ARG A 4 -1.40 -14.36 3.57
C ARG A 4 -0.06 -14.84 4.10
N SER A 5 0.00 -16.08 4.58
CA SER A 5 1.29 -16.74 4.84
C SER A 5 1.75 -17.42 3.56
N PHE A 6 3.05 -17.31 3.29
CA PHE A 6 3.77 -17.94 2.19
C PHE A 6 4.64 -19.11 2.68
N ALA A 7 4.44 -19.61 3.90
CA ALA A 7 5.28 -20.65 4.50
C ALA A 7 5.43 -21.92 3.62
N LYS A 8 4.41 -22.26 2.81
CA LYS A 8 4.49 -23.37 1.85
C LYS A 8 5.23 -22.95 0.58
N GLU A 9 4.89 -21.79 0.05
CA GLU A 9 5.44 -21.23 -1.18
C GLU A 9 6.94 -20.92 -1.06
N VAL A 10 7.38 -20.45 0.10
CA VAL A 10 8.79 -20.17 0.45
C VAL A 10 9.68 -21.41 0.34
N GLN A 11 9.14 -22.63 0.50
CA GLN A 11 9.95 -23.84 0.31
C GLN A 11 10.48 -23.98 -1.12
N LYS A 12 9.83 -23.35 -2.11
CA LYS A 12 10.34 -23.28 -3.49
C LYS A 12 11.65 -22.51 -3.60
N LEU A 13 11.99 -21.65 -2.64
CA LEU A 13 13.26 -20.93 -2.63
C LEU A 13 14.48 -21.86 -2.46
N LYS A 14 14.26 -23.11 -2.01
CA LYS A 14 15.31 -24.15 -1.89
C LYS A 14 15.64 -24.85 -3.22
N GLN A 15 14.85 -24.66 -4.27
CA GLN A 15 15.12 -25.24 -5.60
C GLN A 15 16.49 -24.79 -6.10
N GLY A 16 17.26 -25.71 -6.67
CA GLY A 16 18.66 -25.50 -7.07
C GLY A 16 18.86 -25.55 -8.58
N GLU A 17 20.12 -25.65 -9.00
CA GLU A 17 20.47 -25.83 -10.41
C GLU A 17 19.83 -27.10 -10.99
N GLY A 18 19.14 -26.95 -12.13
CA GLY A 18 18.42 -28.03 -12.81
C GLY A 18 16.95 -28.19 -12.38
N ASP A 19 16.48 -27.43 -11.38
CA ASP A 19 15.06 -27.33 -11.05
C ASP A 19 14.38 -26.20 -11.85
N THR A 20 13.16 -26.44 -12.33
CA THR A 20 12.31 -25.36 -12.84
C THR A 20 11.53 -24.71 -11.69
N PHE A 21 11.80 -23.43 -11.42
CA PHE A 21 11.01 -22.64 -10.49
C PHE A 21 9.70 -22.21 -11.15
N ALA A 22 8.57 -22.32 -10.44
CA ALA A 22 7.28 -21.81 -10.90
C ALA A 22 6.53 -21.10 -9.76
N GLY A 23 6.17 -19.83 -9.97
CA GLY A 23 5.56 -19.01 -8.92
C GLY A 23 5.20 -17.59 -9.36
N GLU A 24 4.93 -16.75 -8.37
CA GLU A 24 4.61 -15.33 -8.51
C GLU A 24 5.90 -14.47 -8.54
N GLY A 25 5.84 -13.28 -9.16
CA GLY A 25 6.95 -12.34 -9.29
C GLY A 25 7.71 -12.07 -8.00
N ILE A 26 7.02 -11.81 -6.88
CA ILE A 26 7.64 -11.55 -5.57
C ILE A 26 8.50 -12.71 -5.05
N LEU A 27 8.10 -13.96 -5.29
CA LEU A 27 8.89 -15.13 -4.92
C LEU A 27 10.10 -15.30 -5.84
N ALA A 28 9.93 -14.99 -7.13
CA ALA A 28 11.03 -15.00 -8.10
C ALA A 28 12.10 -13.95 -7.75
N ILE A 29 11.70 -12.74 -7.35
CA ILE A 29 12.62 -11.71 -6.85
C ILE A 29 13.38 -12.23 -5.62
N THR A 30 12.67 -12.81 -4.65
CA THR A 30 13.31 -13.38 -3.45
C THR A 30 14.31 -14.48 -3.80
N LYS A 31 13.94 -15.39 -4.70
CA LYS A 31 14.84 -16.43 -5.21
C LYS A 31 16.07 -15.84 -5.89
N ALA A 32 15.89 -14.82 -6.72
CA ALA A 32 16.98 -14.12 -7.39
C ALA A 32 17.94 -13.44 -6.41
N LEU A 33 17.44 -12.86 -5.31
CA LEU A 33 18.31 -12.30 -4.26
C LEU A 33 19.24 -13.38 -3.65
N LEU A 34 18.71 -14.58 -3.39
CA LEU A 34 19.48 -15.71 -2.86
C LEU A 34 20.48 -16.28 -3.87
N GLU A 35 20.10 -16.42 -5.14
CA GLU A 35 21.01 -16.85 -6.22
C GLU A 35 22.19 -15.90 -6.44
N ASN A 36 22.01 -14.62 -6.06
CA ASN A 36 23.01 -13.58 -6.21
C ASN A 36 23.82 -13.31 -4.93
N GLY A 37 23.69 -14.12 -3.88
CA GLY A 37 24.53 -14.02 -2.69
C GLY A 37 24.32 -12.71 -1.91
N VAL A 38 23.06 -12.27 -1.78
CA VAL A 38 22.72 -11.13 -0.93
C VAL A 38 23.16 -11.39 0.52
N GLY A 39 23.73 -10.39 1.19
CA GLY A 39 24.19 -10.50 2.58
C GLY A 39 23.19 -9.97 3.60
N TYR A 40 22.31 -9.06 3.20
CA TYR A 40 21.21 -8.59 4.03
C TYR A 40 20.06 -8.05 3.18
N VAL A 41 18.85 -8.24 3.70
CA VAL A 41 17.58 -7.86 3.06
C VAL A 41 16.66 -7.20 4.08
N GLY A 42 15.87 -6.23 3.64
CA GLY A 42 14.91 -5.60 4.52
C GLY A 42 13.94 -4.68 3.79
N GLY A 43 13.17 -3.91 4.53
CA GLY A 43 12.20 -3.03 3.89
C GLY A 43 11.09 -2.53 4.79
N TYR A 44 10.22 -1.75 4.18
CA TYR A 44 8.98 -1.26 4.77
C TYR A 44 7.80 -1.66 3.88
N GLN A 45 6.75 -2.19 4.48
CA GLN A 45 5.62 -2.73 3.75
C GLN A 45 4.80 -1.65 3.03
N GLY A 46 4.40 -1.93 1.78
CA GLY A 46 3.46 -1.10 1.04
C GLY A 46 3.02 -1.73 -0.27
N SER A 47 1.72 -1.69 -0.56
CA SER A 47 1.14 -2.17 -1.83
C SER A 47 1.71 -1.38 -3.00
N PRO A 48 2.06 -1.96 -4.16
CA PRO A 48 1.71 -3.31 -4.61
C PRO A 48 2.69 -4.41 -4.22
N ILE A 49 3.77 -4.09 -3.51
CA ILE A 49 4.85 -5.03 -3.19
C ILE A 49 4.86 -5.49 -1.72
N SER A 50 3.78 -5.22 -0.97
CA SER A 50 3.66 -5.52 0.46
C SER A 50 3.98 -6.97 0.79
N HIS A 51 3.56 -7.91 -0.05
CA HIS A 51 3.79 -9.33 0.14
C HIS A 51 5.25 -9.76 -0.01
N LEU A 52 6.13 -8.95 -0.59
CA LEU A 52 7.57 -9.27 -0.61
C LEU A 52 8.14 -9.29 0.82
N MET A 53 7.69 -8.39 1.70
CA MET A 53 8.08 -8.42 3.11
C MET A 53 7.53 -9.65 3.84
N ASP A 54 6.30 -10.07 3.52
CA ASP A 54 5.71 -11.30 4.07
C ASP A 54 6.51 -12.54 3.64
N VAL A 55 6.92 -12.61 2.37
CA VAL A 55 7.76 -13.69 1.81
C VAL A 55 9.13 -13.72 2.50
N LEU A 56 9.80 -12.57 2.66
CA LEU A 56 11.09 -12.48 3.34
C LEU A 56 10.99 -12.92 4.81
N ALA A 57 9.92 -12.52 5.51
CA ALA A 57 9.67 -12.92 6.88
C ALA A 57 9.43 -14.44 7.01
N ASP A 58 8.59 -15.03 6.14
CA ASP A 58 8.35 -16.47 6.14
C ASP A 58 9.60 -17.27 5.69
N ALA A 59 10.55 -16.64 4.99
CA ALA A 59 11.82 -17.21 4.54
C ALA A 59 13.00 -17.04 5.52
N GLU A 60 12.78 -16.51 6.72
CA GLU A 60 13.83 -16.17 7.70
C GLU A 60 14.76 -17.36 8.04
N GLU A 61 14.24 -18.60 8.07
CA GLU A 61 15.04 -19.82 8.27
C GLU A 61 16.03 -20.06 7.12
N ILE A 62 15.57 -19.97 5.87
CA ILE A 62 16.40 -20.17 4.66
C ILE A 62 17.46 -19.06 4.57
N LEU A 63 17.07 -17.82 4.87
CA LEU A 63 17.98 -16.67 4.91
C LEU A 63 19.08 -16.88 5.96
N SER A 64 18.72 -17.33 7.15
CA SER A 64 19.66 -17.57 8.25
C SER A 64 20.65 -18.70 7.96
N GLU A 65 20.20 -19.80 7.34
CA GLU A 65 21.08 -20.91 6.91
C GLU A 65 22.18 -20.45 5.95
N LEU A 66 21.88 -19.45 5.10
CA LEU A 66 22.83 -18.86 4.16
C LEU A 66 23.65 -17.72 4.77
N GLY A 67 23.37 -17.30 6.00
CA GLY A 67 24.04 -16.16 6.65
C GLY A 67 23.55 -14.79 6.17
N VAL A 68 22.31 -14.72 5.68
CA VAL A 68 21.65 -13.48 5.24
C VAL A 68 20.89 -12.86 6.40
N HIS A 69 21.14 -11.58 6.70
CA HIS A 69 20.39 -10.83 7.72
C HIS A 69 19.08 -10.30 7.16
N PHE A 70 17.97 -10.52 7.86
CA PHE A 70 16.65 -9.97 7.51
C PHE A 70 16.16 -8.95 8.53
N GLU A 71 15.73 -7.78 8.05
CA GLU A 71 15.20 -6.73 8.91
C GLU A 71 13.91 -6.10 8.36
N ALA A 72 12.83 -6.20 9.13
CA ALA A 72 11.63 -5.40 8.91
C ALA A 72 11.84 -4.02 9.55
N SER A 73 11.93 -2.98 8.72
CA SER A 73 12.24 -1.62 9.17
C SER A 73 10.98 -0.87 9.60
N ALA A 74 11.15 0.18 10.41
CA ALA A 74 10.04 1.03 10.84
C ALA A 74 9.63 2.10 9.80
N SER A 75 10.49 2.38 8.82
CA SER A 75 10.24 3.33 7.73
C SER A 75 11.12 3.01 6.50
N GLU A 76 10.77 3.57 5.35
CA GLU A 76 11.55 3.52 4.11
C GLU A 76 12.92 4.22 4.24
N ALA A 77 12.99 5.26 5.07
CA ALA A 77 14.25 5.95 5.39
C ALA A 77 15.20 5.01 6.14
N THR A 78 14.70 4.31 7.15
CA THR A 78 15.48 3.31 7.89
C THR A 78 15.90 2.15 6.99
N ALA A 79 14.97 1.65 6.16
CA ALA A 79 15.28 0.60 5.19
C ALA A 79 16.42 1.05 4.26
N THR A 80 16.28 2.22 3.62
CA THR A 80 17.30 2.75 2.72
C THR A 80 18.64 3.00 3.43
N ALA A 81 18.61 3.51 4.67
CA ALA A 81 19.81 3.72 5.46
C ALA A 81 20.55 2.42 5.79
N MET A 82 19.85 1.28 5.91
CA MET A 82 20.46 -0.04 6.08
C MET A 82 21.41 -0.39 4.92
N LEU A 83 21.17 0.14 3.70
CA LEU A 83 22.09 -0.04 2.57
C LEU A 83 23.49 0.58 2.81
N ALA A 84 23.67 1.37 3.86
CA ALA A 84 24.99 1.90 4.24
C ALA A 84 26.04 0.80 4.53
N ALA A 85 25.62 -0.43 4.87
CA ALA A 85 26.56 -1.55 5.01
C ALA A 85 27.29 -1.87 3.69
N SER A 86 26.67 -1.64 2.53
CA SER A 86 27.32 -1.80 1.22
C SER A 86 28.29 -0.66 0.86
N VAL A 87 28.35 0.44 1.63
CA VAL A 87 29.23 1.59 1.33
C VAL A 87 30.70 1.21 1.51
N HIS A 88 31.03 0.65 2.67
CA HIS A 88 32.41 0.33 3.03
C HIS A 88 32.79 -1.13 2.78
N TYR A 89 31.80 -2.04 2.73
CA TYR A 89 32.01 -3.47 2.64
C TYR A 89 31.50 -4.01 1.30
N PRO A 90 32.15 -5.05 0.73
CA PRO A 90 31.72 -5.70 -0.51
C PRO A 90 30.56 -6.68 -0.24
N ILE A 91 29.50 -6.19 0.41
CA ILE A 91 28.32 -6.97 0.77
C ILE A 91 27.15 -6.50 -0.09
N ARG A 92 26.47 -7.44 -0.74
CA ARG A 92 25.25 -7.15 -1.50
C ARG A 92 24.08 -6.91 -0.53
N GLY A 93 23.42 -5.76 -0.64
CA GLY A 93 22.27 -5.39 0.18
C GLY A 93 21.04 -5.12 -0.66
N ALA A 94 19.86 -5.55 -0.22
CA ALA A 94 18.61 -5.22 -0.90
C ALA A 94 17.54 -4.71 0.07
N VAL A 95 16.80 -3.69 -0.35
CA VAL A 95 15.67 -3.14 0.43
C VAL A 95 14.43 -3.02 -0.43
N THR A 96 13.25 -3.14 0.17
CA THR A 96 11.98 -2.99 -0.54
C THR A 96 11.03 -2.02 0.13
N TYR A 97 10.32 -1.22 -0.66
CA TYR A 97 9.21 -0.40 -0.22
C TYR A 97 8.38 0.14 -1.40
N LYS A 98 7.28 0.83 -1.07
CA LYS A 98 6.36 1.40 -2.05
C LYS A 98 6.91 2.70 -2.68
N SER A 99 6.98 2.77 -4.01
CA SER A 99 7.07 4.03 -4.78
C SER A 99 5.70 4.74 -4.86
N VAL A 100 5.57 6.06 -4.80
CA VAL A 100 6.59 7.11 -4.77
C VAL A 100 6.86 7.66 -3.38
N VAL A 101 5.84 7.65 -2.52
CA VAL A 101 5.94 8.28 -1.19
C VAL A 101 6.98 7.61 -0.31
N GLY A 102 7.17 6.29 -0.44
CA GLY A 102 8.25 5.62 0.25
C GLY A 102 9.62 6.12 -0.20
N THR A 103 9.79 6.44 -1.49
CA THR A 103 10.99 7.10 -2.00
C THR A 103 11.12 8.54 -1.46
N ASN A 104 10.02 9.28 -1.29
CA ASN A 104 10.03 10.61 -0.65
C ASN A 104 10.57 10.51 0.78
N VAL A 105 10.02 9.58 1.57
CA VAL A 105 10.46 9.31 2.95
C VAL A 105 11.92 8.86 2.97
N ALA A 106 12.33 8.00 2.04
CA ALA A 106 13.70 7.53 1.89
C ALA A 106 14.68 8.58 1.35
N SER A 107 14.22 9.73 0.84
CA SER A 107 15.07 10.57 -0.02
C SER A 107 16.31 11.11 0.67
N ASP A 108 16.30 11.32 1.98
CA ASP A 108 17.49 11.77 2.72
C ASP A 108 18.57 10.68 2.77
N ALA A 109 18.17 9.48 3.20
CA ALA A 109 19.03 8.30 3.21
C ALA A 109 19.54 7.96 1.79
N LEU A 110 18.66 8.06 0.78
CA LEU A 110 18.99 7.83 -0.63
C LEU A 110 20.03 8.84 -1.14
N SER A 111 19.86 10.13 -0.83
CA SER A 111 20.82 11.17 -1.23
C SER A 111 22.21 10.90 -0.67
N ASN A 112 22.29 10.51 0.61
CA ASN A 112 23.55 10.20 1.28
C ASN A 112 24.21 8.93 0.70
N LEU A 113 23.43 7.85 0.53
CA LEU A 113 23.89 6.60 -0.05
C LEU A 113 24.42 6.79 -1.47
N ALA A 114 23.67 7.50 -2.31
CA ALA A 114 24.04 7.75 -3.70
C ALA A 114 25.24 8.70 -3.82
N SER A 115 25.37 9.69 -2.93
CA SER A 115 26.50 10.61 -2.90
C SER A 115 27.82 9.86 -2.67
N GLY A 116 27.96 9.20 -1.52
CA GLY A 116 29.16 8.42 -1.19
C GLY A 116 29.42 7.27 -2.16
N GLY A 117 28.35 6.69 -2.71
CA GLY A 117 28.42 5.49 -3.56
C GLY A 117 28.60 4.22 -2.74
N VAL A 118 28.50 3.08 -3.43
CA VAL A 118 28.53 1.76 -2.79
C VAL A 118 29.68 0.91 -3.31
N THR A 119 30.31 0.15 -2.41
CA THR A 119 31.35 -0.84 -2.76
C THR A 119 30.72 -2.19 -3.07
N GLY A 120 29.80 -2.67 -2.22
CA GLY A 120 28.96 -3.82 -2.50
C GLY A 120 27.74 -3.43 -3.32
N GLY A 121 27.14 -4.38 -4.05
CA GLY A 121 25.94 -4.09 -4.82
C GLY A 121 24.76 -3.71 -3.93
N ALA A 122 24.07 -2.61 -4.22
CA ALA A 122 22.94 -2.15 -3.44
C ALA A 122 21.69 -2.02 -4.33
N LEU A 123 20.64 -2.76 -3.99
CA LEU A 123 19.39 -2.83 -4.75
C LEU A 123 18.21 -2.28 -3.94
N ILE A 124 17.42 -1.41 -4.56
CA ILE A 124 16.21 -0.83 -3.99
C ILE A 124 15.04 -1.30 -4.84
N ILE A 125 14.27 -2.26 -4.33
CA ILE A 125 13.11 -2.81 -5.03
C ILE A 125 11.90 -1.90 -4.73
N VAL A 126 11.39 -1.23 -5.74
CA VAL A 126 10.30 -0.25 -5.58
C VAL A 126 9.05 -0.70 -6.31
N GLY A 127 7.96 -0.86 -5.57
CA GLY A 127 6.65 -1.15 -6.16
C GLY A 127 5.99 0.13 -6.67
N GLU A 128 5.77 0.29 -7.97
CA GLU A 128 5.09 1.47 -8.55
C GLU A 128 3.76 1.05 -9.19
N ASP A 129 2.75 1.92 -9.18
CA ASP A 129 1.48 1.68 -9.89
C ASP A 129 0.86 2.97 -10.37
N TYR A 130 0.13 2.86 -11.49
CA TYR A 130 -0.64 3.93 -12.10
C TYR A 130 -2.11 3.53 -12.11
N GLY A 131 -3.02 4.46 -11.83
CA GLY A 131 -4.46 4.23 -11.77
C GLY A 131 -4.99 3.87 -10.37
N GLU A 132 -6.28 3.54 -10.28
CA GLU A 132 -7.02 3.34 -9.01
C GLU A 132 -6.80 1.94 -8.37
N GLY A 133 -5.64 1.33 -8.57
CA GLY A 133 -5.36 -0.04 -8.12
C GLY A 133 -5.00 -0.13 -6.64
N SER A 134 -4.04 0.69 -6.17
CA SER A 134 -3.61 0.65 -4.77
C SER A 134 -3.00 1.94 -4.20
N SER A 135 -2.56 2.88 -5.04
CA SER A 135 -1.97 4.15 -4.58
C SER A 135 -2.98 5.27 -4.37
N ILE A 136 -2.77 6.02 -3.27
CA ILE A 136 -3.55 7.21 -2.92
C ILE A 136 -3.07 8.45 -3.72
N MET A 137 -1.77 8.54 -4.02
CA MET A 137 -1.16 9.60 -4.84
C MET A 137 -0.42 9.01 -6.03
N GLN A 138 -0.55 9.65 -7.19
CA GLN A 138 -0.03 9.16 -8.47
C GLN A 138 1.15 10.03 -8.92
N GLU A 139 2.38 9.58 -8.68
CA GLU A 139 3.62 10.23 -9.12
C GLU A 139 4.65 9.17 -9.58
N ARG A 140 5.88 9.58 -9.94
CA ARG A 140 6.95 8.66 -10.43
C ARG A 140 8.23 8.70 -9.59
N THR A 141 8.78 7.54 -9.25
CA THR A 141 10.09 7.46 -8.56
C THR A 141 11.25 7.90 -9.46
N TYR A 142 11.03 7.91 -10.78
CA TYR A 142 12.01 8.34 -11.79
C TYR A 142 12.68 9.69 -11.46
N ALA A 143 11.92 10.64 -10.90
CA ALA A 143 12.46 11.94 -10.49
C ALA A 143 13.57 11.82 -9.43
N PHE A 144 13.45 10.87 -8.51
CA PHE A 144 14.46 10.62 -7.47
C PHE A 144 15.70 9.90 -8.00
N ALA A 145 15.51 8.99 -8.95
CA ALA A 145 16.61 8.36 -9.67
C ALA A 145 17.46 9.43 -10.39
N MET A 146 16.82 10.35 -11.11
CA MET A 146 17.51 11.48 -11.73
C MET A 146 18.16 12.42 -10.71
N LYS A 147 17.41 12.85 -9.69
CA LYS A 147 17.87 13.79 -8.64
C LYS A 147 19.12 13.26 -7.93
N SER A 148 19.13 11.98 -7.57
CA SER A 148 20.19 11.36 -6.78
C SER A 148 21.28 10.70 -7.63
N GLN A 149 21.05 10.61 -8.96
CA GLN A 149 21.83 9.82 -9.92
C GLN A 149 21.97 8.36 -9.48
N VAL A 150 20.82 7.72 -9.28
CA VAL A 150 20.66 6.30 -8.95
C VAL A 150 20.07 5.61 -10.16
N TRP A 151 20.62 4.48 -10.59
CA TRP A 151 20.15 3.81 -11.82
C TRP A 151 18.80 3.12 -11.58
N MET A 152 18.00 2.99 -12.61
CA MET A 152 16.65 2.45 -12.55
C MET A 152 16.44 1.41 -13.63
N LEU A 153 16.16 0.19 -13.19
CA LEU A 153 15.72 -0.92 -14.01
C LEU A 153 14.19 -1.03 -13.94
N ASP A 154 13.55 -1.27 -15.08
CA ASP A 154 12.11 -1.54 -15.23
C ASP A 154 11.94 -2.74 -16.16
N PRO A 155 12.23 -3.96 -15.69
CA PRO A 155 12.30 -5.15 -16.55
C PRO A 155 10.94 -5.52 -17.12
N ARG A 156 10.95 -6.23 -18.26
CA ARG A 156 9.74 -6.85 -18.82
C ARG A 156 8.99 -7.68 -17.76
N PRO A 157 7.64 -7.65 -17.76
CA PRO A 157 6.80 -8.36 -16.79
C PRO A 157 6.73 -9.87 -17.11
N ASN A 158 7.84 -10.58 -16.95
CA ASN A 158 7.97 -12.03 -16.95
C ASN A 158 9.09 -12.47 -15.98
N LEU A 159 9.01 -13.69 -15.44
CA LEU A 159 9.95 -14.12 -14.39
C LEU A 159 11.42 -14.16 -14.84
N PRO A 160 11.78 -14.71 -16.02
CA PRO A 160 13.18 -14.71 -16.46
C PRO A 160 13.81 -13.32 -16.51
N ALA A 161 13.09 -12.31 -17.04
CA ALA A 161 13.57 -10.94 -17.13
C ALA A 161 13.71 -10.29 -15.74
N ILE A 162 12.73 -10.49 -14.85
CA ILE A 162 12.76 -9.97 -13.48
C ILE A 162 13.93 -10.57 -12.69
N VAL A 163 14.14 -11.89 -12.78
CA VAL A 163 15.25 -12.60 -12.10
C VAL A 163 16.61 -12.15 -12.65
N LYS A 164 16.72 -12.02 -13.97
CA LYS A 164 17.93 -11.48 -14.62
C LYS A 164 18.23 -10.06 -14.15
N ALA A 165 17.21 -9.19 -14.08
CA ALA A 165 17.36 -7.80 -13.66
C ALA A 165 17.83 -7.64 -12.21
N VAL A 166 17.48 -8.56 -11.29
CA VAL A 166 18.05 -8.56 -9.93
C VAL A 166 19.56 -8.81 -9.97
N GLY A 167 20.02 -9.80 -10.74
CA GLY A 167 21.44 -10.10 -10.89
C GLY A 167 22.21 -8.99 -11.58
N ASP A 168 21.70 -8.51 -12.72
CA ASP A 168 22.29 -7.38 -13.45
C ASP A 168 22.26 -6.10 -12.61
N GLY A 169 21.26 -5.90 -11.75
CA GLY A 169 21.19 -4.76 -10.83
C GLY A 169 22.31 -4.76 -9.80
N PHE A 170 22.64 -5.92 -9.21
CA PHE A 170 23.80 -6.02 -8.31
C PHE A 170 25.12 -5.77 -9.04
N GLU A 171 25.32 -6.40 -10.20
CA GLU A 171 26.54 -6.24 -11.01
C GLU A 171 26.70 -4.79 -11.51
N LEU A 172 25.62 -4.17 -11.99
CA LEU A 172 25.57 -2.77 -12.38
C LEU A 172 25.92 -1.85 -11.21
N SER A 173 25.42 -2.16 -10.01
CA SER A 173 25.72 -1.39 -8.82
C SER A 173 27.20 -1.47 -8.43
N GLU A 174 27.79 -2.66 -8.51
CA GLU A 174 29.19 -2.92 -8.17
C GLU A 174 30.16 -2.27 -9.16
N VAL A 175 29.91 -2.41 -10.47
CA VAL A 175 30.79 -1.86 -11.51
C VAL A 175 30.75 -0.33 -11.57
N SER A 176 29.60 0.27 -11.25
CA SER A 176 29.41 1.72 -11.30
C SER A 176 29.56 2.42 -9.94
N ASN A 177 29.67 1.69 -8.83
CA ASN A 177 29.64 2.21 -7.47
C ASN A 177 28.40 3.05 -7.12
N THR A 178 27.26 2.73 -7.73
CA THR A 178 26.00 3.47 -7.56
C THR A 178 24.88 2.50 -7.18
N PRO A 179 24.00 2.85 -6.23
CA PRO A 179 22.81 2.04 -5.95
C PRO A 179 21.92 1.89 -7.19
N VAL A 180 21.14 0.82 -7.25
CA VAL A 180 20.20 0.56 -8.37
C VAL A 180 18.79 0.40 -7.82
N MET A 181 17.83 1.07 -8.43
CA MET A 181 16.40 0.84 -8.24
C MET A 181 15.91 -0.23 -9.20
N LEU A 182 15.20 -1.23 -8.69
CA LEU A 182 14.43 -2.18 -9.47
C LEU A 182 12.96 -1.81 -9.34
N GLN A 183 12.42 -1.15 -10.34
CA GLN A 183 11.01 -0.81 -10.42
C GLN A 183 10.20 -2.03 -10.81
N VAL A 184 9.12 -2.30 -10.08
CA VAL A 184 8.16 -3.34 -10.41
C VAL A 184 6.74 -2.81 -10.33
N GLY A 185 6.02 -2.90 -11.45
CA GLY A 185 4.59 -2.57 -11.53
C GLY A 185 3.70 -3.60 -10.84
N ILE A 186 2.42 -3.29 -10.61
CA ILE A 186 1.40 -4.26 -10.15
C ILE A 186 1.45 -5.55 -10.97
N ARG A 187 1.48 -5.42 -12.30
CA ARG A 187 1.49 -6.56 -13.22
C ARG A 187 2.75 -7.41 -13.06
N SER A 188 3.90 -6.79 -12.81
CA SER A 188 5.17 -7.50 -12.55
C SER A 188 5.19 -8.17 -11.18
N CYS A 189 4.55 -7.57 -10.16
CA CYS A 189 4.47 -8.15 -8.81
C CYS A 189 3.64 -9.44 -8.81
N HIS A 190 2.51 -9.45 -9.54
CA HIS A 190 1.55 -10.56 -9.55
C HIS A 190 1.66 -11.51 -10.77
N VAL A 191 2.62 -11.27 -11.66
CA VAL A 191 2.85 -12.16 -12.81
C VAL A 191 3.22 -13.55 -12.31
N HIS A 192 2.64 -14.57 -12.94
CA HIS A 192 3.01 -15.96 -12.73
C HIS A 192 3.77 -16.47 -13.94
N GLY A 193 4.81 -17.27 -13.70
CA GLY A 193 5.61 -17.86 -14.77
C GLY A 193 6.56 -18.90 -14.23
N HIS A 194 7.58 -19.21 -15.01
CA HIS A 194 8.63 -20.14 -14.65
C HIS A 194 10.00 -19.69 -15.17
N PHE A 195 11.07 -20.18 -14.55
CA PHE A 195 12.45 -20.03 -15.00
C PHE A 195 13.31 -21.18 -14.44
N GLU A 196 14.45 -21.43 -15.06
CA GLU A 196 15.44 -22.40 -14.56
C GLU A 196 16.17 -21.81 -13.35
N ALA A 197 16.01 -22.45 -12.20
CA ALA A 197 16.63 -22.01 -10.96
C ALA A 197 18.14 -22.27 -10.96
N ARG A 198 18.86 -21.47 -10.18
CA ARG A 198 20.27 -21.68 -9.85
C ARG A 198 20.42 -21.94 -8.37
N ASP A 199 21.57 -22.48 -7.97
CA ASP A 199 21.88 -22.68 -6.57
C ASP A 199 21.90 -21.35 -5.80
N ASN A 200 21.34 -21.37 -4.59
CA ASN A 200 21.45 -20.26 -3.66
C ASN A 200 22.91 -20.10 -3.24
N LYS A 201 23.37 -18.85 -3.13
CA LYS A 201 24.75 -18.54 -2.76
C LYS A 201 24.79 -17.88 -1.40
N ARG A 202 25.71 -18.30 -0.55
CA ARG A 202 26.08 -17.56 0.65
C ARG A 202 26.84 -16.28 0.23
N PRO A 203 26.57 -15.11 0.84
CA PRO A 203 27.39 -13.92 0.62
C PRO A 203 28.87 -14.19 0.88
N PRO A 204 29.79 -13.68 0.04
CA PRO A 204 31.24 -13.84 0.26
C PRO A 204 31.72 -13.24 1.59
N VAL A 205 31.08 -12.16 2.04
CA VAL A 205 31.30 -11.51 3.34
C VAL A 205 29.93 -11.31 3.99
N THR A 206 29.72 -11.84 5.19
CA THR A 206 28.47 -11.62 5.94
C THR A 206 28.52 -10.29 6.70
N VAL A 207 27.35 -9.80 7.13
CA VAL A 207 27.28 -8.62 8.02
C VAL A 207 28.01 -8.86 9.36
N SER A 208 28.03 -10.10 9.84
CA SER A 208 28.77 -10.48 11.05
C SER A 208 30.28 -10.41 10.83
N ASP A 209 30.77 -10.88 9.67
CA ASP A 209 32.19 -10.82 9.33
C ASP A 209 32.68 -9.36 9.24
N ALA A 210 31.86 -8.48 8.65
CA ALA A 210 32.15 -7.05 8.57
C ALA A 210 32.14 -6.35 9.93
N LEU A 211 31.27 -6.77 10.86
CA LEU A 211 31.24 -6.24 12.22
C LEU A 211 32.50 -6.61 13.01
N GLU A 212 32.98 -7.85 12.87
CA GLU A 212 34.22 -8.32 13.49
C GLU A 212 35.48 -7.73 12.82
N ASN A 213 35.37 -7.27 11.57
CA ASN A 213 36.47 -6.70 10.78
C ASN A 213 36.10 -5.31 10.22
N PRO A 214 35.99 -4.28 11.08
CA PRO A 214 35.51 -2.98 10.67
C PRO A 214 36.44 -2.31 9.64
N ALA A 215 35.86 -1.83 8.55
CA ALA A 215 36.54 -1.13 7.47
C ALA A 215 36.06 0.32 7.37
N ARG A 216 36.96 1.21 6.92
CA ARG A 216 36.65 2.64 6.78
C ARG A 216 37.29 3.20 5.52
N LYS A 217 36.47 3.76 4.63
CA LYS A 217 36.90 4.50 3.42
C LYS A 217 36.49 5.96 3.56
N LEU A 218 37.45 6.82 3.91
CA LEU A 218 37.20 8.25 4.19
C LEU A 218 36.61 8.98 2.97
N ASP A 219 37.06 8.59 1.79
CA ASP A 219 36.62 9.08 0.49
C ASP A 219 35.19 8.66 0.14
N ARG A 220 34.50 7.85 0.96
CA ARG A 220 33.08 7.49 0.78
C ARG A 220 32.15 8.20 1.76
N ILE A 221 32.69 8.92 2.75
CA ILE A 221 31.91 9.68 3.73
C ILE A 221 31.48 11.00 3.11
N VAL A 222 30.19 11.34 3.20
CA VAL A 222 29.62 12.59 2.67
C VAL A 222 30.04 13.77 3.56
N LEU A 223 31.29 14.20 3.42
CA LEU A 223 31.89 15.31 4.15
C LEU A 223 32.94 16.02 3.26
N PRO A 224 33.04 17.37 3.28
CA PRO A 224 34.11 18.07 2.57
C PRO A 224 35.51 17.57 2.98
N PRO A 225 36.45 17.39 2.03
CA PRO A 225 36.34 17.71 0.60
C PRO A 225 35.73 16.60 -0.28
N ALA A 226 35.42 15.42 0.27
CA ALA A 226 34.97 14.26 -0.52
C ALA A 226 33.65 14.51 -1.26
N THR A 227 32.77 15.37 -0.72
CA THR A 227 31.48 15.72 -1.36
C THR A 227 31.61 16.24 -2.78
N TYR A 228 32.65 17.05 -3.08
CA TYR A 228 32.86 17.55 -4.43
C TYR A 228 33.44 16.47 -5.36
N LEU A 229 34.33 15.62 -4.82
CA LEU A 229 34.89 14.49 -5.55
C LEU A 229 33.82 13.44 -5.88
N HIS A 230 32.81 13.27 -5.03
CA HIS A 230 31.67 12.38 -5.29
C HIS A 230 30.86 12.85 -6.49
N GLU A 231 30.58 14.15 -6.59
CA GLU A 231 29.87 14.72 -7.74
C GLU A 231 30.65 14.52 -9.04
N GLU A 232 31.95 14.80 -9.03
CA GLU A 232 32.83 14.54 -10.18
C GLU A 232 32.88 13.05 -10.54
N GLU A 233 32.99 12.16 -9.55
CA GLU A 233 33.03 10.70 -9.75
C GLU A 233 31.76 10.19 -10.42
N LYS A 234 30.58 10.70 -10.02
CA LYS A 234 29.30 10.30 -10.62
C LYS A 234 29.26 10.56 -12.13
N LEU A 235 29.78 11.71 -12.56
CA LEU A 235 29.78 12.11 -13.97
C LEU A 235 30.90 11.46 -14.79
N THR A 236 32.10 11.39 -14.21
CA THR A 236 33.32 10.98 -14.96
C THR A 236 33.59 9.48 -14.92
N LYS A 237 33.07 8.77 -13.90
CA LYS A 237 33.31 7.33 -13.72
C LYS A 237 32.02 6.52 -13.67
N ARG A 238 31.10 6.87 -12.76
CA ARG A 238 29.93 6.01 -12.45
C ARG A 238 28.94 5.94 -13.62
N LEU A 239 28.54 7.09 -14.17
CA LEU A 239 27.62 7.14 -15.31
C LEU A 239 28.21 6.46 -16.57
N PRO A 240 29.45 6.74 -17.00
CA PRO A 240 30.06 6.00 -18.13
C PRO A 240 30.18 4.50 -17.89
N ALA A 241 30.55 4.07 -16.69
CA ALA A 241 30.60 2.64 -16.33
C ALA A 241 29.23 1.96 -16.44
N ALA A 242 28.18 2.65 -15.98
CA ALA A 242 26.81 2.17 -16.08
C ALA A 242 26.36 2.04 -17.55
N GLN A 243 26.57 3.08 -18.37
CA GLN A 243 26.23 3.05 -19.80
C GLN A 243 26.99 1.96 -20.56
N LYS A 244 28.27 1.76 -20.23
CA LYS A 244 29.07 0.67 -20.81
C LYS A 244 28.51 -0.69 -20.41
N PHE A 245 28.19 -0.90 -19.14
CA PHE A 245 27.60 -2.14 -18.66
C PHE A 245 26.25 -2.45 -19.35
N ILE A 246 25.39 -1.43 -19.50
CA ILE A 246 24.10 -1.55 -20.19
C ILE A 246 24.27 -2.06 -21.63
N LEU A 247 25.27 -1.54 -22.35
CA LEU A 247 25.58 -1.97 -23.71
C LEU A 247 26.19 -3.38 -23.75
N ASP A 248 27.23 -3.63 -22.94
CA ASP A 248 27.96 -4.91 -22.94
C ASP A 248 27.05 -6.09 -22.55
N ARG A 249 26.08 -5.86 -21.67
CA ARG A 249 25.15 -6.88 -21.14
C ARG A 249 23.83 -6.92 -21.87
N GLU A 250 23.66 -6.06 -22.88
CA GLU A 250 22.44 -5.92 -23.67
C GLU A 250 21.20 -5.85 -22.75
N ILE A 251 21.26 -4.98 -21.73
CA ILE A 251 20.19 -4.87 -20.74
C ILE A 251 18.88 -4.48 -21.41
N ASN A 252 18.93 -3.51 -22.32
CA ASN A 252 17.80 -3.14 -23.16
C ASN A 252 17.72 -4.08 -24.37
N GLU A 253 16.53 -4.59 -24.64
CA GLU A 253 16.27 -5.60 -25.66
C GLU A 253 15.72 -4.96 -26.93
N ARG A 254 16.00 -5.55 -28.09
CA ARG A 254 15.40 -5.13 -29.38
C ARG A 254 14.58 -6.28 -29.97
N PHE A 255 13.37 -5.97 -30.42
CA PHE A 255 12.44 -6.92 -31.04
C PHE A 255 12.03 -6.43 -32.42
N GLY A 256 11.48 -7.34 -33.22
CA GLY A 256 11.00 -7.07 -34.57
C GLY A 256 12.10 -6.95 -35.63
N ALA A 257 11.71 -6.51 -36.82
CA ALA A 257 12.59 -6.48 -37.98
C ALA A 257 13.34 -5.14 -38.08
N PRO A 258 14.68 -5.13 -38.01
CA PRO A 258 15.46 -3.91 -38.26
C PRO A 258 15.20 -3.41 -39.69
N GLY A 259 14.91 -2.11 -39.83
CA GLY A 259 14.73 -1.47 -41.14
C GLY A 259 13.33 -0.90 -41.41
N SER A 260 12.38 -1.09 -40.48
CA SER A 260 11.11 -0.37 -40.51
C SER A 260 11.33 1.16 -40.50
N LYS A 261 10.49 1.87 -41.25
CA LYS A 261 10.44 3.34 -41.27
C LYS A 261 9.90 3.95 -39.99
N VAL A 262 9.18 3.16 -39.19
CA VAL A 262 8.68 3.55 -37.88
C VAL A 262 9.19 2.60 -36.79
N GLY A 263 9.28 3.07 -35.55
CA GLY A 263 9.69 2.23 -34.42
C GLY A 263 9.06 2.64 -33.10
N LEU A 264 9.09 1.73 -32.13
CA LEU A 264 8.62 1.99 -30.76
C LEU A 264 9.79 1.95 -29.78
N ILE A 265 9.85 2.91 -28.86
CA ILE A 265 10.71 2.83 -27.68
C ILE A 265 9.78 2.79 -26.47
N LEU A 266 9.94 1.78 -25.61
CA LEU A 266 9.01 1.54 -24.51
C LEU A 266 9.73 1.16 -23.22
N GLN A 267 9.14 1.54 -22.09
CA GLN A 267 9.54 1.01 -20.79
C GLN A 267 9.27 -0.49 -20.73
N GLY A 268 10.20 -1.28 -20.17
CA GLY A 268 10.06 -2.74 -20.09
C GLY A 268 8.77 -3.18 -19.42
N GLY A 269 8.34 -2.50 -18.35
CA GLY A 269 7.09 -2.79 -17.63
C GLY A 269 5.82 -2.74 -18.52
N THR A 270 5.85 -2.00 -19.63
CA THR A 270 4.71 -1.84 -20.55
C THR A 270 4.66 -2.89 -21.66
N TYR A 271 5.72 -3.71 -21.82
CA TYR A 271 5.91 -4.63 -22.95
C TYR A 271 4.69 -5.51 -23.25
N ASN A 272 4.14 -6.20 -22.25
CA ASN A 272 3.01 -7.12 -22.47
C ASN A 272 1.76 -6.39 -23.00
N THR A 273 1.53 -5.15 -22.57
CA THR A 273 0.40 -4.34 -23.03
C THR A 273 0.60 -3.89 -24.46
N VAL A 274 1.83 -3.52 -24.84
CA VAL A 274 2.20 -3.14 -26.21
C VAL A 274 2.03 -4.34 -27.15
N ILE A 275 2.58 -5.51 -26.81
CA ILE A 275 2.40 -6.74 -27.60
C ILE A 275 0.93 -7.08 -27.77
N ARG A 276 0.13 -6.99 -26.69
CA ARG A 276 -1.31 -7.25 -26.77
C ARG A 276 -2.03 -6.27 -27.69
N ALA A 277 -1.64 -4.99 -27.67
CA ALA A 277 -2.22 -3.98 -28.55
C ALA A 277 -1.81 -4.19 -30.02
N LEU A 278 -0.54 -4.50 -30.29
CA LEU A 278 -0.06 -4.89 -31.62
C LEU A 278 -0.80 -6.12 -32.15
N ASN A 279 -1.02 -7.14 -31.30
CA ASN A 279 -1.82 -8.30 -31.68
C ASN A 279 -3.26 -7.92 -32.05
N ARG A 280 -3.91 -7.04 -31.27
CA ARG A 280 -5.24 -6.52 -31.61
C ARG A 280 -5.22 -5.71 -32.91
N LEU A 281 -4.11 -5.06 -33.26
CA LEU A 281 -3.90 -4.32 -34.51
C LEU A 281 -3.53 -5.23 -35.71
N GLY A 282 -3.31 -6.53 -35.49
CA GLY A 282 -2.89 -7.48 -36.53
C GLY A 282 -1.39 -7.44 -36.82
N LEU A 283 -0.60 -6.81 -35.95
CA LEU A 283 0.85 -6.62 -36.08
C LEU A 283 1.68 -7.54 -35.17
N ALA A 284 1.02 -8.36 -34.36
CA ALA A 284 1.67 -9.42 -33.60
C ALA A 284 0.80 -10.68 -33.63
N ASP A 285 1.43 -11.85 -33.57
CA ASP A 285 0.70 -13.11 -33.53
C ASP A 285 0.22 -13.47 -32.11
N LEU A 286 -0.34 -14.67 -31.94
CA LEU A 286 -0.83 -15.14 -30.64
C LEU A 286 0.30 -15.48 -29.64
N TYR A 287 1.53 -15.69 -30.13
CA TYR A 287 2.71 -15.97 -29.31
C TYR A 287 3.45 -14.67 -28.92
N GLY A 288 3.05 -13.55 -29.52
CA GLY A 288 3.62 -12.22 -29.25
C GLY A 288 4.76 -11.85 -30.20
N ASP A 289 4.99 -12.64 -31.26
CA ASP A 289 5.97 -12.32 -32.28
C ASP A 289 5.43 -11.19 -33.17
N THR A 290 6.27 -10.20 -33.45
CA THR A 290 5.92 -9.00 -34.21
C THR A 290 7.08 -8.59 -35.12
N GLU A 291 6.77 -8.04 -36.28
CA GLU A 291 7.77 -7.42 -37.17
C GLU A 291 8.06 -5.96 -36.80
N MET A 292 7.25 -5.37 -35.90
CA MET A 292 7.43 -3.98 -35.47
C MET A 292 8.76 -3.81 -34.75
N ASP A 293 9.61 -2.92 -35.24
CA ASP A 293 10.92 -2.64 -34.64
C ASP A 293 10.75 -1.91 -33.30
N MET A 294 11.16 -2.55 -32.22
CA MET A 294 10.96 -2.05 -30.86
C MET A 294 12.25 -2.09 -30.05
N LEU A 295 12.55 -0.99 -29.35
CA LEU A 295 13.60 -0.94 -28.33
C LEU A 295 12.95 -0.91 -26.94
N VAL A 296 13.08 -2.01 -26.22
CA VAL A 296 12.54 -2.19 -24.88
C VAL A 296 13.58 -1.79 -23.84
N LEU A 297 13.30 -0.70 -23.13
CA LEU A 297 14.15 -0.15 -22.09
C LEU A 297 13.90 -0.88 -20.76
N ASN A 298 14.69 -1.92 -20.50
CA ASN A 298 14.74 -2.56 -19.18
C ASN A 298 15.62 -1.78 -18.19
N CYS A 299 16.50 -0.91 -18.69
CA CYS A 299 17.14 0.16 -17.93
C CYS A 299 16.61 1.49 -18.44
N VAL A 300 15.74 2.10 -17.65
CA VAL A 300 15.09 3.36 -18.01
C VAL A 300 15.92 4.58 -17.57
N TYR A 301 16.83 4.42 -16.60
CA TYR A 301 17.82 5.44 -16.26
C TYR A 301 19.14 4.79 -15.79
N PRO A 302 20.31 5.15 -16.34
CA PRO A 302 20.52 6.15 -17.38
C PRO A 302 20.14 5.62 -18.76
N LEU A 303 19.67 6.51 -19.63
CA LEU A 303 19.57 6.21 -21.06
C LEU A 303 20.97 6.22 -21.69
N VAL A 304 21.13 5.50 -22.81
CA VAL A 304 22.39 5.39 -23.54
C VAL A 304 22.23 6.01 -24.94
N ASP A 305 22.82 7.18 -25.14
CA ASP A 305 22.70 7.96 -26.38
C ASP A 305 23.02 7.14 -27.64
N SER A 306 24.12 6.38 -27.65
CA SER A 306 24.53 5.59 -28.81
C SER A 306 23.50 4.51 -29.19
N GLN A 307 22.85 3.88 -28.21
CA GLN A 307 21.81 2.89 -28.45
C GLN A 307 20.55 3.53 -29.02
N ILE A 308 20.12 4.67 -28.47
CA ILE A 308 18.95 5.41 -28.97
C ILE A 308 19.20 5.91 -30.40
N MET A 309 20.39 6.47 -30.67
CA MET A 309 20.75 6.94 -32.02
C MET A 309 20.79 5.79 -33.03
N ALA A 310 21.36 4.64 -32.66
CA ALA A 310 21.41 3.46 -33.53
C ALA A 310 20.00 2.91 -33.80
N PHE A 311 19.09 2.97 -32.83
CA PHE A 311 17.70 2.57 -33.04
C PHE A 311 16.96 3.53 -33.98
N CYS A 312 17.14 4.84 -33.81
CA CYS A 312 16.50 5.87 -34.61
C CYS A 312 17.08 6.00 -36.03
N GLU A 313 18.18 5.33 -36.35
CA GLU A 313 18.80 5.38 -37.67
C GLU A 313 17.86 4.82 -38.76
N GLY A 314 17.69 5.58 -39.84
CA GLY A 314 16.84 5.20 -40.98
C GLY A 314 15.32 5.32 -40.78
N LYS A 315 14.87 5.72 -39.57
CA LYS A 315 13.46 5.90 -39.23
C LYS A 315 12.97 7.31 -39.56
N ASP A 316 11.72 7.37 -40.01
CA ASP A 316 10.99 8.60 -40.29
C ASP A 316 10.26 9.07 -39.01
N ALA A 317 9.71 8.15 -38.20
CA ALA A 317 9.08 8.45 -36.91
C ALA A 317 9.32 7.38 -35.84
N VAL A 318 9.33 7.78 -34.56
CA VAL A 318 9.43 6.90 -33.40
C VAL A 318 8.41 7.31 -32.35
N LEU A 319 7.68 6.34 -31.79
CA LEU A 319 6.75 6.53 -30.68
C LEU A 319 7.41 6.13 -29.35
N ILE A 320 7.40 7.04 -28.37
CA ILE A 320 7.80 6.77 -26.98
C ILE A 320 6.58 6.33 -26.18
N ILE A 321 6.65 5.13 -25.62
CA ILE A 321 5.65 4.55 -24.73
C ILE A 321 6.17 4.65 -23.31
N GLU A 322 5.82 5.76 -22.66
CA GLU A 322 6.19 6.10 -21.29
C GLU A 322 4.92 6.28 -20.45
N GLU A 323 4.68 5.38 -19.51
CA GLU A 323 3.56 5.44 -18.57
C GLU A 323 3.88 6.41 -17.41
N GLY A 324 2.87 7.19 -17.00
CA GLY A 324 2.99 8.19 -15.93
C GLY A 324 3.43 9.60 -16.38
N GLN A 325 3.28 10.56 -15.48
CA GLN A 325 3.69 11.96 -15.63
C GLN A 325 4.79 12.31 -14.61
N PRO A 326 5.80 13.13 -14.95
CA PRO A 326 6.12 13.72 -16.27
C PRO A 326 6.69 12.71 -17.27
N ASN A 327 6.80 13.10 -18.55
CA ASN A 327 7.40 12.31 -19.64
C ASN A 327 8.93 12.47 -19.73
N TYR A 328 9.66 12.04 -18.69
CA TYR A 328 11.11 12.20 -18.57
C TYR A 328 11.89 11.52 -19.69
N ILE A 329 11.52 10.30 -20.09
CA ILE A 329 12.21 9.53 -21.13
C ILE A 329 12.00 10.21 -22.48
N GLU A 330 10.77 10.60 -22.80
CA GLU A 330 10.46 11.33 -24.04
C GLU A 330 11.24 12.64 -24.13
N GLN A 331 11.25 13.45 -23.08
CA GLN A 331 12.00 14.71 -23.04
C GLN A 331 13.51 14.50 -23.21
N GLN A 332 14.07 13.47 -22.58
CA GLN A 332 15.49 13.17 -22.67
C GLN A 332 15.88 12.69 -24.08
N ILE A 333 15.08 11.81 -24.70
CA ILE A 333 15.30 11.35 -26.07
C ILE A 333 15.13 12.51 -27.06
N ALA A 334 14.13 13.37 -26.88
CA ALA A 334 13.96 14.57 -27.68
C ALA A 334 15.21 15.47 -27.63
N HIS A 335 15.77 15.66 -26.44
CA HIS A 335 17.01 16.43 -26.27
C HIS A 335 18.19 15.78 -26.99
N MET A 336 18.37 14.46 -26.87
CA MET A 336 19.43 13.71 -27.55
C MET A 336 19.32 13.84 -29.07
N LEU A 337 18.12 13.66 -29.63
CA LEU A 337 17.87 13.77 -31.07
C LEU A 337 18.13 15.19 -31.60
N TYR A 338 17.66 16.21 -30.87
CA TYR A 338 17.92 17.60 -31.20
C TYR A 338 19.42 17.92 -31.21
N LYS A 339 20.14 17.52 -30.16
CA LYS A 339 21.60 17.72 -30.05
C LYS A 339 22.37 17.02 -31.16
N ALA A 340 21.91 15.84 -31.58
CA ALA A 340 22.51 15.07 -32.67
C ALA A 340 22.07 15.55 -34.08
N GLY A 341 21.22 16.58 -34.18
CA GLY A 341 20.73 17.11 -35.45
C GLY A 341 19.87 16.11 -36.24
N LYS A 342 19.22 15.16 -35.56
CA LYS A 342 18.36 14.15 -36.19
C LYS A 342 17.01 14.75 -36.56
N THR A 343 16.46 14.29 -37.67
CA THR A 343 15.17 14.76 -38.23
C THR A 343 14.03 13.76 -38.02
N VAL A 344 14.29 12.62 -37.36
CA VAL A 344 13.24 11.64 -37.03
C VAL A 344 12.16 12.31 -36.18
N LYS A 345 10.90 12.08 -36.53
CA LYS A 345 9.79 12.62 -35.76
C LYS A 345 9.64 11.82 -34.46
N LEU A 346 9.65 12.50 -33.33
CA LEU A 346 9.42 11.89 -32.03
C LEU A 346 7.97 12.13 -31.61
N GLU A 347 7.23 11.05 -31.38
CA GLU A 347 5.87 11.05 -30.87
C GLU A 347 5.84 10.40 -29.49
N GLY A 348 4.81 10.68 -28.70
CA GLY A 348 4.65 10.07 -27.37
C GLY A 348 3.38 10.57 -26.70
N LYS A 349 3.54 11.36 -25.64
CA LYS A 349 2.42 12.06 -25.01
C LYS A 349 1.71 12.95 -26.05
N GLY A 350 0.38 12.93 -26.04
CA GLY A 350 -0.47 13.51 -27.09
C GLY A 350 -1.18 12.42 -27.89
N MET A 351 -0.43 11.45 -28.42
CA MET A 351 -1.00 10.18 -28.92
C MET A 351 -1.33 9.23 -27.77
N LEU A 352 -0.54 9.30 -26.69
CA LEU A 352 -0.80 8.63 -25.42
C LEU A 352 -1.12 9.66 -24.32
N PRO A 353 -1.96 9.32 -23.33
CA PRO A 353 -2.34 10.26 -22.28
C PRO A 353 -1.15 10.61 -21.38
N MET A 354 -1.15 11.84 -20.86
CA MET A 354 -0.10 12.36 -19.97
C MET A 354 -0.04 11.56 -18.66
N GLY A 355 -1.19 11.27 -18.05
CA GLY A 355 -1.30 10.51 -16.82
C GLY A 355 -2.38 9.43 -16.90
N GLY A 356 -2.52 8.67 -15.82
CA GLY A 356 -3.40 7.50 -15.75
C GLY A 356 -2.72 6.21 -16.22
N GLU A 357 -3.41 5.09 -16.02
CA GLU A 357 -2.94 3.77 -16.42
C GLU A 357 -3.07 3.57 -17.94
N TYR A 358 -2.04 3.02 -18.57
CA TYR A 358 -2.06 2.59 -19.96
C TYR A 358 -2.76 1.25 -20.04
N THR A 359 -4.10 1.32 -20.08
CA THR A 359 -4.98 0.17 -20.32
C THR A 359 -4.82 -0.35 -21.75
N GLY A 360 -5.28 -1.58 -22.00
CA GLY A 360 -5.20 -2.17 -23.34
C GLY A 360 -5.92 -1.36 -24.42
N GLN A 361 -6.97 -0.62 -24.07
CA GLN A 361 -7.68 0.24 -25.03
C GLN A 361 -6.88 1.51 -25.34
N VAL A 362 -6.36 2.20 -24.30
CA VAL A 362 -5.46 3.36 -24.46
C VAL A 362 -4.27 3.03 -25.36
N MET A 363 -3.68 1.85 -25.15
CA MET A 363 -2.52 1.40 -25.94
C MET A 363 -2.88 1.11 -27.41
N VAL A 364 -4.03 0.48 -27.65
CA VAL A 364 -4.54 0.23 -29.02
C VAL A 364 -4.82 1.54 -29.75
N ASP A 365 -5.45 2.50 -29.09
CA ASP A 365 -5.81 3.77 -29.69
C ASP A 365 -4.55 4.60 -30.01
N GLY A 366 -3.62 4.72 -29.05
CA GLY A 366 -2.37 5.46 -29.27
C GLY A 366 -1.47 4.85 -30.35
N LEU A 367 -1.32 3.52 -30.39
CA LEU A 367 -0.59 2.85 -31.48
C LEU A 367 -1.33 2.99 -32.82
N GLY A 368 -2.66 2.86 -32.81
CA GLY A 368 -3.49 3.02 -33.99
C GLY A 368 -3.35 4.40 -34.62
N THR A 369 -3.37 5.46 -33.82
CA THR A 369 -3.12 6.84 -34.26
C THR A 369 -1.72 7.00 -34.82
N PHE A 370 -0.69 6.55 -34.09
CA PHE A 370 0.71 6.65 -34.54
C PHE A 370 0.92 5.97 -35.90
N LEU A 371 0.41 4.75 -36.06
CA LEU A 371 0.53 4.00 -37.29
C LEU A 371 -0.29 4.60 -38.43
N SER A 372 -1.49 5.11 -38.16
CA SER A 372 -2.30 5.78 -39.19
C SER A 372 -1.60 7.03 -39.74
N ASP A 373 -0.91 7.78 -38.88
CA ASP A 373 -0.22 9.01 -39.26
C ASP A 373 1.12 8.77 -39.97
N HIS A 374 1.86 7.73 -39.58
CA HIS A 374 3.27 7.54 -39.99
C HIS A 374 3.55 6.27 -40.79
N ALA A 375 2.68 5.26 -40.74
CA ALA A 375 2.84 3.99 -41.45
C ALA A 375 1.49 3.31 -41.75
N PRO A 376 0.56 3.99 -42.47
CA PRO A 376 -0.80 3.48 -42.69
C PRO A 376 -0.81 2.13 -43.42
N ASP A 377 0.17 1.87 -44.29
CA ASP A 377 0.31 0.62 -45.02
C ASP A 377 0.51 -0.62 -44.13
N MET A 378 0.95 -0.42 -42.87
CA MET A 378 1.08 -1.51 -41.89
C MET A 378 -0.26 -1.91 -41.27
N LEU A 379 -1.27 -1.04 -41.31
CA LEU A 379 -2.57 -1.33 -40.73
C LEU A 379 -3.45 -2.13 -41.71
N PRO A 380 -4.17 -3.16 -41.24
CA PRO A 380 -5.18 -3.82 -42.07
C PRO A 380 -6.22 -2.82 -42.58
N VAL A 381 -6.62 -2.95 -43.85
CA VAL A 381 -7.59 -2.05 -44.52
C VAL A 381 -8.89 -1.91 -43.70
N ALA A 382 -9.34 -2.97 -43.04
CA ALA A 382 -10.52 -2.97 -42.17
C ALA A 382 -10.41 -2.00 -40.98
N LYS A 383 -9.20 -1.67 -40.52
CA LYS A 383 -8.95 -0.72 -39.42
C LYS A 383 -8.77 0.71 -39.89
N LEU A 384 -8.18 0.93 -41.07
CA LEU A 384 -8.12 2.24 -41.72
C LEU A 384 -9.52 2.76 -42.11
N ALA A 385 -10.46 1.85 -42.38
CA ALA A 385 -11.81 2.14 -42.83
C ALA A 385 -12.91 1.99 -41.76
N SER A 386 -12.54 1.96 -40.47
CA SER A 386 -13.48 1.82 -39.35
C SER A 386 -14.36 3.08 -39.23
N ASN A 387 -15.39 3.17 -40.07
CA ASN A 387 -16.56 4.04 -39.90
C ASN A 387 -17.60 3.43 -38.94
N GLU A 388 -17.25 2.32 -38.26
CA GLU A 388 -18.09 1.79 -37.20
C GLU A 388 -18.02 2.75 -36.03
N ASP A 389 -19.18 3.33 -35.66
CA ASP A 389 -19.30 4.04 -34.40
C ASP A 389 -18.75 3.11 -33.31
N PRO A 390 -17.86 3.60 -32.43
CA PRO A 390 -17.31 2.79 -31.35
C PRO A 390 -18.49 2.12 -30.64
N ILE A 391 -18.39 0.80 -30.43
CA ILE A 391 -19.42 0.06 -29.69
C ILE A 391 -19.67 0.85 -28.42
N ALA A 392 -20.86 1.43 -28.32
CA ALA A 392 -21.25 2.21 -27.16
C ALA A 392 -21.33 1.24 -26.00
N ILE A 393 -20.20 1.07 -25.28
CA ILE A 393 -20.17 0.40 -24.01
C ILE A 393 -21.17 1.20 -23.16
N PRO A 394 -22.27 0.61 -22.70
CA PRO A 394 -23.23 1.33 -21.88
C PRO A 394 -22.44 1.97 -20.74
N ASP A 395 -22.61 3.27 -20.57
CA ASP A 395 -22.00 3.98 -19.45
C ASP A 395 -22.65 3.50 -18.15
N LEU A 396 -22.12 2.39 -17.63
CA LEU A 396 -22.54 1.81 -16.38
C LEU A 396 -22.05 2.64 -15.19
N SER A 397 -21.20 3.66 -15.38
CA SER A 397 -20.74 4.52 -14.29
C SER A 397 -21.91 5.21 -13.58
N LYS A 398 -23.00 5.46 -14.31
CA LYS A 398 -24.24 6.05 -13.77
C LYS A 398 -25.14 5.06 -13.02
N VAL A 399 -24.96 3.75 -13.25
CA VAL A 399 -25.82 2.69 -12.70
C VAL A 399 -25.10 1.89 -11.61
N LEU A 400 -23.77 1.86 -11.65
CA LEU A 400 -22.95 1.24 -10.63
C LEU A 400 -22.92 2.13 -9.39
N PRO A 401 -23.41 1.66 -8.23
CA PRO A 401 -23.25 2.41 -7.00
C PRO A 401 -21.75 2.57 -6.72
N ALA A 402 -21.34 3.81 -6.43
CA ALA A 402 -19.99 4.09 -5.97
C ALA A 402 -19.67 3.21 -4.76
N ARG A 403 -18.48 2.61 -4.74
CA ARG A 403 -17.98 1.83 -3.62
C ARG A 403 -16.84 2.59 -2.95
N PRO A 404 -17.14 3.70 -2.24
CA PRO A 404 -16.10 4.42 -1.54
C PRO A 404 -15.43 3.51 -0.50
N PRO A 405 -14.16 3.74 -0.18
CA PRO A 405 -13.51 3.09 0.94
C PRO A 405 -14.32 3.27 2.22
N GLY A 406 -14.46 2.20 3.01
CA GLY A 406 -15.29 2.22 4.20
C GLY A 406 -14.76 1.27 5.27
N PHE A 407 -15.16 1.52 6.52
CA PHE A 407 -14.73 0.71 7.64
C PHE A 407 -15.39 -0.67 7.65
N CYS A 408 -14.61 -1.68 8.02
CA CYS A 408 -15.08 -3.05 8.17
C CYS A 408 -16.22 -3.17 9.20
N THR A 409 -17.01 -4.23 9.10
CA THR A 409 -18.03 -4.57 10.10
C THR A 409 -17.38 -4.75 11.47
N GLY A 410 -17.83 -3.95 12.44
CA GLY A 410 -17.32 -3.94 13.81
C GLY A 410 -15.96 -3.28 13.99
N CYS A 411 -15.49 -2.47 13.03
CA CYS A 411 -14.24 -1.71 13.17
C CYS A 411 -14.19 -0.90 14.48
N PRO A 412 -13.08 -0.97 15.25
CA PRO A 412 -12.93 -0.26 16.53
C PRO A 412 -12.79 1.25 16.41
N GLU A 413 -12.66 1.80 15.20
CA GLU A 413 -12.54 3.24 14.97
C GLU A 413 -13.91 3.94 14.85
N ARG A 414 -14.96 3.19 14.46
CA ARG A 414 -16.33 3.71 14.35
C ARG A 414 -16.84 4.37 15.65
N PRO A 415 -16.64 3.78 16.85
CA PRO A 415 -16.96 4.45 18.11
C PRO A 415 -16.27 5.80 18.30
N ILE A 416 -15.02 5.95 17.83
CA ILE A 416 -14.24 7.19 17.96
C ILE A 416 -14.93 8.29 17.15
N PHE A 417 -15.27 8.00 15.89
CA PHE A 417 -15.93 8.97 15.02
C PHE A 417 -17.37 9.27 15.45
N ALA A 418 -18.11 8.27 15.94
CA ALA A 418 -19.42 8.50 16.52
C ALA A 418 -19.32 9.46 17.72
N ALA A 419 -18.37 9.23 18.63
CA ALA A 419 -18.09 10.13 19.74
C ALA A 419 -17.67 11.54 19.28
N THR A 420 -16.86 11.65 18.23
CA THR A 420 -16.49 12.95 17.64
C THR A 420 -17.71 13.72 17.13
N LYS A 421 -18.64 13.06 16.41
CA LYS A 421 -19.90 13.72 15.96
C LYS A 421 -20.72 14.22 17.13
N LEU A 422 -20.87 13.41 18.19
CA LEU A 422 -21.60 13.82 19.39
C LEU A 422 -20.94 15.02 20.09
N VAL A 423 -19.61 15.10 20.07
CA VAL A 423 -18.88 16.26 20.58
C VAL A 423 -19.10 17.49 19.70
N GLU A 424 -19.12 17.36 18.37
CA GLU A 424 -19.40 18.47 17.45
C GLU A 424 -20.85 18.98 17.52
N GLU A 425 -21.82 18.11 17.85
CA GLU A 425 -23.19 18.54 18.15
C GLU A 425 -23.26 19.50 19.36
N GLU A 426 -22.38 19.33 20.34
CA GLU A 426 -22.34 20.15 21.55
C GLU A 426 -21.40 21.37 21.43
N LEU A 427 -20.23 21.21 20.82
CA LEU A 427 -19.16 22.23 20.76
C LEU A 427 -19.06 22.96 19.39
N GLY A 428 -19.79 22.46 18.39
CA GLY A 428 -19.69 22.86 17.00
C GLY A 428 -18.56 22.16 16.26
N GLU A 429 -18.51 22.37 14.94
CA GLU A 429 -17.50 21.73 14.06
C GLU A 429 -16.07 22.15 14.39
N HIS A 430 -15.14 21.19 14.30
CA HIS A 430 -13.72 21.40 14.49
C HIS A 430 -12.94 21.21 13.20
N HIS A 431 -11.77 21.86 13.09
CA HIS A 431 -10.82 21.47 12.05
C HIS A 431 -10.26 20.10 12.39
N ILE A 432 -10.52 19.13 11.53
CA ILE A 432 -10.06 17.74 11.70
C ILE A 432 -9.04 17.43 10.62
N SER A 433 -7.85 17.00 11.02
CA SER A 433 -6.87 16.40 10.12
C SER A 433 -6.79 14.89 10.35
N SER A 434 -6.56 14.14 9.28
CA SER A 434 -6.44 12.68 9.34
C SER A 434 -5.15 12.25 8.68
N ASP A 435 -4.46 11.30 9.30
CA ASP A 435 -3.29 10.62 8.73
C ASP A 435 -3.72 9.56 7.69
N ILE A 436 -2.76 8.98 6.96
CA ILE A 436 -3.04 7.83 6.10
C ILE A 436 -3.33 6.59 6.98
N GLY A 437 -4.49 5.99 6.81
CA GLY A 437 -4.90 4.78 7.54
C GLY A 437 -6.41 4.56 7.46
N CYS A 438 -6.95 3.59 8.22
CA CYS A 438 -8.40 3.33 8.21
C CYS A 438 -9.21 4.56 8.63
N HIS A 439 -8.69 5.36 9.57
CA HIS A 439 -9.33 6.58 10.07
C HIS A 439 -9.56 7.63 8.97
N LEU A 440 -8.79 7.60 7.89
CA LEU A 440 -9.01 8.46 6.72
C LEU A 440 -10.41 8.31 6.13
N PHE A 441 -11.01 7.11 6.24
CA PHE A 441 -12.35 6.84 5.71
C PHE A 441 -13.46 7.60 6.45
N SER A 442 -13.16 8.26 7.58
CA SER A 442 -14.12 9.11 8.29
C SER A 442 -14.51 10.35 7.49
N ILE A 443 -13.70 10.77 6.51
CA ILE A 443 -13.99 11.93 5.65
C ILE A 443 -15.25 11.69 4.81
N MET A 444 -15.54 10.44 4.48
CA MET A 444 -16.69 10.07 3.67
C MET A 444 -17.96 9.87 4.53
N PRO A 445 -19.16 9.91 3.90
CA PRO A 445 -20.39 9.53 4.57
C PRO A 445 -20.29 8.13 5.21
N PRO A 446 -20.91 7.90 6.38
CA PRO A 446 -21.84 8.81 7.07
C PRO A 446 -21.18 9.68 8.15
N PHE A 447 -19.85 9.66 8.26
CA PHE A 447 -19.16 10.40 9.31
C PHE A 447 -18.96 11.85 8.90
N ASP A 448 -18.48 12.10 7.68
CA ASP A 448 -18.20 13.43 7.15
C ASP A 448 -17.23 14.23 8.06
N LEU A 449 -16.25 13.52 8.64
CA LEU A 449 -15.25 14.03 9.59
C LEU A 449 -13.86 14.04 8.96
N GLY A 450 -13.30 15.24 8.78
CA GLY A 450 -11.93 15.45 8.30
C GLY A 450 -11.87 16.44 7.15
N ALA A 451 -10.79 17.19 7.09
CA ALA A 451 -10.56 18.25 6.12
C ALA A 451 -9.29 18.03 5.29
N THR A 452 -8.26 17.39 5.85
CA THR A 452 -6.95 17.25 5.21
C THR A 452 -6.25 15.94 5.55
N THR A 453 -5.40 15.48 4.63
CA THR A 453 -4.50 14.34 4.79
C THR A 453 -3.20 14.60 4.04
N MET A 454 -2.07 14.56 4.75
CA MET A 454 -0.77 15.03 4.23
C MET A 454 0.32 13.96 4.18
N GLY A 455 0.04 12.73 4.62
CA GLY A 455 1.01 11.64 4.59
C GLY A 455 0.79 10.63 5.69
N TYR A 456 1.82 9.84 5.99
CA TYR A 456 1.82 8.82 7.04
C TYR A 456 2.70 9.29 8.20
N GLY A 457 2.15 9.31 9.41
CA GLY A 457 2.73 9.97 10.59
C GLY A 457 2.64 11.51 10.57
N LEU A 458 1.92 12.11 9.62
CA LEU A 458 1.86 13.56 9.39
C LEU A 458 0.50 14.20 9.70
N GLY A 459 -0.52 13.41 10.06
CA GLY A 459 -1.84 13.92 10.45
C GLY A 459 -1.77 15.12 11.40
N PRO A 460 -1.26 14.97 12.64
CA PRO A 460 -1.14 16.10 13.55
C PRO A 460 -0.21 17.23 13.08
N ALA A 461 0.87 16.90 12.36
CA ALA A 461 1.76 17.89 11.77
C ALA A 461 1.02 18.79 10.75
N SER A 462 0.06 18.24 10.00
CA SER A 462 -0.76 19.02 9.05
C SER A 462 -1.61 20.08 9.73
N ALA A 463 -1.97 19.87 11.00
CA ALA A 463 -2.73 20.83 11.79
C ALA A 463 -1.86 21.80 12.60
N ALA A 464 -0.52 21.75 12.46
CA ALA A 464 0.40 22.54 13.28
C ALA A 464 0.27 24.06 13.08
N ALA A 465 -0.23 24.51 11.92
CA ALA A 465 -0.49 25.92 11.65
C ALA A 465 -1.70 26.48 12.44
N PHE A 466 -2.58 25.61 12.93
CA PHE A 466 -3.74 26.04 13.71
C PHE A 466 -3.32 26.28 15.16
N HIS A 467 -3.22 27.55 15.52
CA HIS A 467 -3.00 28.00 16.90
C HIS A 467 -4.03 29.08 17.23
N ASN A 468 -4.70 28.94 18.38
CA ASN A 468 -5.65 29.93 18.85
C ASN A 468 -5.02 30.77 19.96
N GLU A 469 -4.85 32.07 19.72
CA GLU A 469 -4.33 32.99 20.74
C GLU A 469 -5.24 33.07 21.97
N ASN A 470 -6.55 32.85 21.77
CA ASN A 470 -7.48 32.69 22.87
C ASN A 470 -7.37 31.25 23.41
N LYS A 471 -6.87 31.09 24.64
CA LYS A 471 -6.74 29.80 25.34
C LYS A 471 -8.07 29.04 25.51
N LYS A 472 -9.20 29.76 25.44
CA LYS A 472 -10.57 29.20 25.45
C LYS A 472 -11.18 29.04 24.06
N GLY A 473 -10.41 29.33 23.01
CA GLY A 473 -10.82 29.17 21.63
C GLY A 473 -10.78 27.71 21.17
N ARG A 474 -11.27 27.47 19.95
CA ARG A 474 -11.35 26.11 19.37
C ARG A 474 -9.95 25.53 19.13
N ARG A 475 -9.82 24.23 19.40
CA ARG A 475 -8.65 23.39 19.12
C ARG A 475 -8.93 22.54 17.88
N SER A 476 -7.90 22.24 17.09
CA SER A 476 -8.02 21.23 16.05
C SER A 476 -7.94 19.82 16.64
N ILE A 477 -8.50 18.86 15.93
CA ILE A 477 -8.40 17.43 16.24
C ILE A 477 -7.60 16.77 15.12
N SER A 478 -6.70 15.86 15.49
CA SER A 478 -5.89 15.13 14.52
C SER A 478 -5.95 13.65 14.82
N PHE A 479 -6.26 12.82 13.83
CA PHE A 479 -6.25 11.37 13.95
C PHE A 479 -4.98 10.81 13.33
N VAL A 480 -4.31 9.90 14.06
CA VAL A 480 -3.13 9.17 13.59
C VAL A 480 -3.23 7.71 14.04
N GLY A 481 -2.90 6.76 13.17
CA GLY A 481 -2.85 5.34 13.55
C GLY A 481 -1.59 5.01 14.34
N ASP A 482 -1.59 3.92 15.10
CA ASP A 482 -0.40 3.34 15.74
C ASP A 482 0.76 3.11 14.76
N GLY A 483 0.49 2.59 13.55
CA GLY A 483 1.50 2.43 12.52
C GLY A 483 2.12 3.76 12.08
N GLY A 484 1.30 4.80 11.84
CA GLY A 484 1.77 6.14 11.48
C GLY A 484 2.54 6.80 12.62
N PHE A 485 2.11 6.56 13.86
CA PHE A 485 2.81 7.02 15.07
C PHE A 485 4.23 6.46 15.15
N TRP A 486 4.41 5.15 15.00
CA TRP A 486 5.73 4.52 15.07
C TRP A 486 6.60 4.74 13.83
N HIS A 487 6.00 5.03 12.67
CA HIS A 487 6.74 5.30 11.43
C HIS A 487 7.47 6.65 11.48
N ASN A 488 6.73 7.74 11.71
CA ASN A 488 7.30 9.09 11.82
C ASN A 488 6.48 10.03 12.73
N GLY A 489 5.30 9.60 13.20
CA GLY A 489 4.42 10.44 14.00
C GLY A 489 4.99 10.83 15.37
N LEU A 490 5.87 10.01 15.96
CA LEU A 490 6.54 10.37 17.21
C LEU A 490 7.37 11.65 17.06
N THR A 491 8.14 11.77 15.97
CA THR A 491 9.05 12.89 15.71
C THR A 491 8.34 14.04 15.00
N SER A 492 7.76 13.79 13.84
CA SER A 492 7.18 14.84 12.98
C SER A 492 5.87 15.42 13.52
N SER A 493 5.11 14.64 14.29
CA SER A 493 3.81 15.06 14.83
C SER A 493 3.89 15.39 16.33
N VAL A 494 4.13 14.40 17.19
CA VAL A 494 4.11 14.59 18.65
C VAL A 494 5.28 15.46 19.11
N GLY A 495 6.50 15.16 18.69
CA GLY A 495 7.69 15.93 19.01
C GLY A 495 7.58 17.39 18.56
N ASN A 496 7.09 17.62 17.33
CA ASN A 496 6.83 18.97 16.82
C ASN A 496 5.76 19.72 17.62
N ALA A 497 4.68 19.05 18.02
CA ALA A 497 3.62 19.65 18.84
C ALA A 497 4.12 20.04 20.23
N VAL A 498 4.96 19.21 20.86
CA VAL A 498 5.61 19.53 22.14
C VAL A 498 6.57 20.70 21.97
N PHE A 499 7.43 20.66 20.96
CA PHE A 499 8.41 21.71 20.67
C PHE A 499 7.74 23.09 20.52
N ASN A 500 6.61 23.14 19.80
CA ASN A 500 5.86 24.37 19.55
C ASN A 500 4.77 24.66 20.59
N LYS A 501 4.67 23.88 21.68
CA LYS A 501 3.63 24.02 22.72
C LYS A 501 2.21 24.10 22.15
N SER A 502 1.93 23.30 21.12
CA SER A 502 0.60 23.26 20.50
C SER A 502 -0.44 22.82 21.53
N ASP A 503 -1.61 23.46 21.55
CA ASP A 503 -2.74 23.10 22.42
C ASP A 503 -3.75 22.15 21.75
N ASN A 504 -3.46 21.69 20.54
CA ASN A 504 -4.36 20.84 19.75
C ASN A 504 -4.49 19.42 20.31
N VAL A 505 -5.54 18.71 19.88
CA VAL A 505 -5.85 17.34 20.29
C VAL A 505 -5.32 16.35 19.25
N ILE A 506 -4.52 15.39 19.72
CA ILE A 506 -3.97 14.30 18.93
C ILE A 506 -4.59 13.00 19.42
N VAL A 507 -5.34 12.32 18.56
CA VAL A 507 -5.94 11.02 18.84
C VAL A 507 -5.14 9.94 18.11
N ILE A 508 -4.41 9.15 18.88
CA ILE A 508 -3.67 7.98 18.40
C ILE A 508 -4.58 6.77 18.48
N VAL A 509 -4.84 6.15 17.33
CA VAL A 509 -5.69 4.96 17.19
C VAL A 509 -4.81 3.70 17.23
N ASP A 510 -4.78 3.01 18.37
CA ASP A 510 -4.00 1.78 18.61
C ASP A 510 -4.85 0.54 18.35
N ASN A 511 -4.83 0.04 17.11
CA ASN A 511 -5.59 -1.14 16.71
C ASN A 511 -4.75 -2.43 16.71
N PHE A 512 -3.49 -2.31 17.13
CA PHE A 512 -2.47 -3.32 17.37
C PHE A 512 -1.77 -3.84 16.11
N TYR A 513 -2.02 -3.28 14.93
CA TYR A 513 -1.45 -3.77 13.68
C TYR A 513 -1.32 -2.66 12.63
N SER A 514 -0.50 -2.89 11.60
CA SER A 514 -0.67 -2.15 10.34
C SER A 514 -1.93 -2.64 9.61
N ALA A 515 -3.11 -2.21 10.09
CA ALA A 515 -4.39 -2.83 9.74
C ALA A 515 -4.82 -2.63 8.28
N ALA A 516 -4.50 -1.47 7.68
CA ALA A 516 -4.89 -1.13 6.32
C ALA A 516 -4.11 -1.91 5.24
N THR A 517 -2.95 -2.46 5.57
CA THR A 517 -1.98 -3.05 4.61
C THR A 517 -1.74 -4.55 4.82
N GLY A 518 -2.51 -5.20 5.69
CA GLY A 518 -2.49 -6.66 5.84
C GLY A 518 -2.35 -7.20 7.28
N GLY A 519 -2.25 -6.33 8.29
CA GLY A 519 -2.22 -6.74 9.69
C GLY A 519 -0.85 -7.19 10.19
N GLN A 520 0.22 -6.63 9.63
CA GLN A 520 1.60 -6.86 10.06
C GLN A 520 1.80 -6.37 11.50
N ASP A 521 2.68 -7.05 12.24
CA ASP A 521 3.07 -6.63 13.58
C ASP A 521 3.91 -5.34 13.50
N ILE A 522 3.68 -4.44 14.45
CA ILE A 522 4.38 -3.18 14.65
C ILE A 522 4.83 -3.09 16.12
N LEU A 523 5.55 -2.03 16.51
CA LEU A 523 6.11 -1.88 17.86
C LEU A 523 5.03 -2.02 18.96
N SER A 524 3.85 -1.42 18.80
CA SER A 524 2.75 -1.57 19.76
C SER A 524 1.92 -2.83 19.57
N SER A 525 2.21 -3.72 18.64
CA SER A 525 1.42 -4.96 18.49
C SER A 525 1.41 -5.77 19.78
N ARG A 526 0.24 -6.35 20.10
CA ARG A 526 0.06 -7.18 21.29
C ARG A 526 0.42 -8.66 21.04
N ALA A 527 0.90 -8.99 19.85
CA ALA A 527 1.33 -10.34 19.48
C ALA A 527 2.69 -10.68 20.09
N THR A 528 2.88 -11.93 20.52
CA THR A 528 4.22 -12.48 20.80
C THR A 528 4.87 -12.84 19.47
N ASN A 529 5.97 -12.16 19.13
CA ASN A 529 6.73 -12.42 17.93
C ASN A 529 8.05 -13.14 18.29
N LYS A 530 8.46 -14.13 17.49
CA LYS A 530 9.66 -14.94 17.78
C LYS A 530 10.96 -14.18 17.51
N THR A 531 10.97 -13.27 16.54
CA THR A 531 12.20 -12.65 16.03
C THR A 531 12.19 -11.14 16.18
N LYS A 532 11.11 -10.55 16.69
CA LYS A 532 10.93 -9.10 16.84
C LYS A 532 10.42 -8.74 18.24
N GLN A 533 10.81 -7.57 18.73
CA GLN A 533 10.26 -6.99 19.95
C GLN A 533 8.92 -6.29 19.65
N THR A 534 7.92 -6.56 20.48
CA THR A 534 6.58 -5.95 20.39
C THR A 534 6.15 -5.43 21.77
N GLN A 535 4.90 -4.96 21.89
CA GLN A 535 4.30 -4.46 23.14
C GLN A 535 4.93 -3.16 23.67
N ASN A 536 5.59 -2.39 22.81
CA ASN A 536 6.10 -1.06 23.17
C ASN A 536 4.94 -0.10 23.43
N SER A 537 5.01 0.64 24.54
CA SER A 537 3.94 1.55 24.97
C SER A 537 4.00 2.89 24.22
N ILE A 538 2.93 3.21 23.50
CA ILE A 538 2.71 4.53 22.88
C ILE A 538 2.67 5.62 23.95
N VAL A 539 2.02 5.35 25.09
CA VAL A 539 1.91 6.30 26.20
C VAL A 539 3.28 6.67 26.75
N GLU A 540 4.14 5.69 26.99
CA GLU A 540 5.49 5.95 27.52
C GLU A 540 6.37 6.67 26.48
N ALA A 541 6.21 6.36 25.19
CA ALA A 541 6.89 7.10 24.12
C ALA A 541 6.46 8.58 24.07
N CYS A 542 5.17 8.87 24.17
CA CYS A 542 4.65 10.24 24.25
C CYS A 542 5.15 10.97 25.50
N LYS A 543 5.19 10.30 26.66
CA LYS A 543 5.79 10.86 27.89
C LYS A 543 7.27 11.16 27.70
N GLY A 544 8.01 10.26 27.06
CA GLY A 544 9.42 10.45 26.72
C GLY A 544 9.67 11.66 25.81
N MET A 545 8.70 12.03 24.97
CA MET A 545 8.73 13.26 24.17
C MET A 545 8.31 14.51 24.92
N GLY A 546 7.85 14.41 26.17
CA GLY A 546 7.50 15.55 27.02
C GLY A 546 6.01 15.92 27.01
N VAL A 547 5.14 15.05 26.49
CA VAL A 547 3.68 15.26 26.59
C VAL A 547 3.23 15.09 28.04
N LYS A 548 2.47 16.06 28.55
CA LYS A 548 1.96 16.07 29.94
C LYS A 548 0.52 15.56 30.03
N TRP A 549 -0.35 16.04 29.16
CA TRP A 549 -1.75 15.59 29.11
C TRP A 549 -1.87 14.36 28.21
N ILE A 550 -2.02 13.19 28.83
CA ILE A 550 -2.24 11.92 28.12
C ILE A 550 -3.43 11.19 28.73
N ARG A 551 -4.32 10.64 27.90
CA ARG A 551 -5.41 9.74 28.31
C ARG A 551 -5.38 8.47 27.47
N GLN A 552 -5.47 7.31 28.13
CA GLN A 552 -5.55 6.01 27.46
C GLN A 552 -6.96 5.42 27.63
N ILE A 553 -7.51 4.93 26.53
CA ILE A 553 -8.81 4.26 26.49
C ILE A 553 -8.60 2.86 25.92
N ASP A 554 -8.70 1.81 26.73
CA ASP A 554 -8.42 0.43 26.30
C ASP A 554 -9.59 -0.27 25.60
N ARG A 555 -10.76 0.38 25.55
CA ARG A 555 -11.96 -0.11 24.86
C ARG A 555 -12.64 1.05 24.15
N THR A 556 -12.44 1.18 22.84
CA THR A 556 -13.05 2.26 22.05
C THR A 556 -14.56 2.11 21.94
N TYR A 557 -15.09 0.89 22.03
CA TYR A 557 -16.54 0.62 21.99
C TYR A 557 -17.34 1.24 23.15
N ASP A 558 -16.69 1.78 24.19
CA ASP A 558 -17.33 2.63 25.20
C ASP A 558 -17.46 4.06 24.66
N VAL A 559 -18.50 4.28 23.85
CA VAL A 559 -18.71 5.54 23.11
C VAL A 559 -18.83 6.73 24.07
N THR A 560 -19.52 6.54 25.20
CA THR A 560 -19.68 7.55 26.26
C THR A 560 -18.33 8.00 26.80
N LYS A 561 -17.45 7.05 27.17
CA LYS A 561 -16.11 7.39 27.68
C LYS A 561 -15.26 8.10 26.62
N VAL A 562 -15.34 7.68 25.35
CA VAL A 562 -14.59 8.34 24.26
C VAL A 562 -15.08 9.77 24.05
N ARG A 563 -16.41 10.00 24.03
CA ARG A 563 -17.02 11.33 23.93
C ARG A 563 -16.58 12.22 25.07
N ASP A 564 -16.68 11.75 26.32
CA ASP A 564 -16.36 12.54 27.50
C ASP A 564 -14.86 12.88 27.56
N THR A 565 -13.98 11.97 27.14
CA THR A 565 -12.53 12.21 27.07
C THR A 565 -12.16 13.21 25.97
N LEU A 566 -12.81 13.13 24.80
CA LEU A 566 -12.63 14.11 23.72
C LEU A 566 -13.10 15.50 24.18
N LYS A 567 -14.25 15.57 24.84
CA LYS A 567 -14.77 16.82 25.41
C LYS A 567 -13.82 17.41 26.46
N GLU A 568 -13.26 16.58 27.35
CA GLU A 568 -12.22 17.00 28.29
C GLU A 568 -11.00 17.57 27.55
N ALA A 569 -10.49 16.88 26.53
CA ALA A 569 -9.33 17.31 25.75
C ALA A 569 -9.54 18.67 25.05
N LEU A 570 -10.76 18.92 24.57
CA LEU A 570 -11.12 20.15 23.87
C LEU A 570 -11.38 21.32 24.81
N THR A 571 -11.76 21.07 26.06
CA THR A 571 -12.21 22.11 27.01
C THR A 571 -11.28 22.34 28.21
N THR A 572 -10.35 21.42 28.47
CA THR A 572 -9.40 21.53 29.60
C THR A 572 -8.54 22.79 29.51
N GLU A 573 -8.23 23.40 30.64
CA GLU A 573 -7.34 24.56 30.74
C GLU A 573 -5.85 24.16 30.78
N GLU A 574 -5.53 22.86 30.81
CA GLU A 574 -4.13 22.40 30.78
C GLU A 574 -3.45 22.75 29.44
N GLU A 575 -2.25 23.33 29.53
CA GLU A 575 -1.47 23.77 28.37
C GLU A 575 -0.62 22.66 27.76
N GLY A 576 -0.36 22.77 26.45
CA GLY A 576 0.40 21.82 25.66
C GLY A 576 -0.47 20.78 24.97
N PRO A 577 0.16 19.85 24.22
CA PRO A 577 -0.58 18.96 23.35
C PRO A 577 -1.39 17.95 24.15
N LYS A 578 -2.63 17.71 23.72
CA LYS A 578 -3.53 16.74 24.34
C LYS A 578 -3.48 15.45 23.56
N VAL A 579 -2.88 14.40 24.13
CA VAL A 579 -2.78 13.09 23.45
C VAL A 579 -3.78 12.10 24.04
N ILE A 580 -4.64 11.55 23.19
CA ILE A 580 -5.54 10.44 23.52
C ILE A 580 -5.03 9.19 22.80
N VAL A 581 -4.75 8.11 23.53
CA VAL A 581 -4.44 6.80 22.97
C VAL A 581 -5.68 5.92 23.06
N ALA A 582 -6.41 5.80 21.95
CA ALA A 582 -7.66 5.06 21.85
C ALA A 582 -7.37 3.66 21.28
N SER A 583 -7.49 2.64 22.12
CA SER A 583 -6.99 1.29 21.84
C SER A 583 -8.13 0.27 21.74
N SER A 584 -8.17 -0.52 20.67
CA SER A 584 -9.02 -1.70 20.54
C SER A 584 -8.62 -2.50 19.31
N GLU A 585 -8.56 -3.82 19.45
CA GLU A 585 -8.06 -4.69 18.40
C GLU A 585 -8.85 -4.58 17.09
N CYS A 586 -8.14 -4.49 15.96
CA CYS A 586 -8.72 -4.61 14.62
C CYS A 586 -9.65 -5.84 14.51
N MET A 587 -10.92 -5.59 14.17
CA MET A 587 -11.95 -6.64 14.14
C MET A 587 -11.66 -7.72 13.10
N LEU A 588 -11.06 -7.37 11.95
CA LEU A 588 -10.69 -8.36 10.94
C LEU A 588 -9.62 -9.33 11.47
N ASN A 589 -8.55 -8.80 12.08
CA ASN A 589 -7.49 -9.64 12.67
C ASN A 589 -8.01 -10.47 13.84
N LYS A 590 -8.88 -9.90 14.68
CA LYS A 590 -9.58 -10.62 15.74
C LYS A 590 -10.41 -11.77 15.21
N GLN A 591 -11.23 -11.55 14.17
CA GLN A 591 -12.05 -12.62 13.58
C GLN A 591 -11.21 -13.70 12.91
N ARG A 592 -10.10 -13.34 12.25
CA ARG A 592 -9.15 -14.30 11.67
C ARG A 592 -8.58 -15.25 12.72
N ARG A 593 -8.28 -14.76 13.93
CA ARG A 593 -7.81 -15.58 15.05
C ARG A 593 -8.94 -16.37 15.72
N VAL A 594 -10.01 -15.69 16.13
CA VAL A 594 -11.04 -16.26 17.03
C VAL A 594 -12.01 -17.19 16.29
N LYS A 595 -12.35 -16.91 15.03
CA LYS A 595 -13.36 -17.73 14.31
C LYS A 595 -12.93 -19.20 14.13
N PRO A 596 -11.68 -19.52 13.73
CA PRO A 596 -11.20 -20.90 13.69
C PRO A 596 -11.17 -21.57 15.06
N GLU A 597 -10.74 -20.86 16.11
CA GLU A 597 -10.70 -21.37 17.49
C GLU A 597 -12.10 -21.75 17.98
N LEU A 598 -13.08 -20.87 17.78
CA LEU A 598 -14.47 -21.12 18.14
C LEU A 598 -15.08 -22.26 17.32
N ALA A 599 -14.76 -22.35 16.02
CA ALA A 599 -15.23 -23.45 15.18
C ALA A 599 -14.66 -24.79 15.63
N LYS A 600 -13.37 -24.83 16.01
CA LYS A 600 -12.72 -26.02 16.58
C LYS A 600 -13.36 -26.41 17.90
N ALA A 601 -13.54 -25.45 18.82
CA ALA A 601 -14.20 -25.70 20.11
C ALA A 601 -15.63 -26.24 19.93
N ALA A 602 -16.40 -25.68 18.99
CA ALA A 602 -17.74 -26.15 18.68
C ALA A 602 -17.74 -27.58 18.12
N LYS A 603 -16.79 -27.93 17.23
CA LYS A 603 -16.63 -29.30 16.71
C LYS A 603 -16.22 -30.30 17.79
N GLU A 604 -15.43 -29.87 18.78
CA GLU A 604 -15.03 -30.66 19.95
C GLU A 604 -16.15 -30.82 21.00
N GLY A 605 -17.37 -30.35 20.72
CA GLY A 605 -18.49 -30.45 21.65
C GLY A 605 -18.44 -29.45 22.82
N LYS A 606 -17.49 -28.51 22.82
CA LYS A 606 -17.38 -27.48 23.86
C LYS A 606 -18.48 -26.44 23.69
N ARG A 607 -18.98 -25.92 24.82
CA ARG A 607 -19.96 -24.83 24.84
C ARG A 607 -19.33 -23.56 24.27
N VAL A 608 -19.91 -23.03 23.21
CA VAL A 608 -19.47 -21.78 22.56
C VAL A 608 -20.61 -20.78 22.55
N VAL A 609 -20.34 -19.55 22.99
CA VAL A 609 -21.30 -18.45 23.00
C VAL A 609 -20.86 -17.40 21.99
N ARG A 610 -21.81 -16.94 21.17
CA ARG A 610 -21.58 -15.85 20.22
C ARG A 610 -22.63 -14.76 20.44
N PRO A 611 -22.23 -13.52 20.74
CA PRO A 611 -23.16 -12.42 20.81
C PRO A 611 -23.67 -12.07 19.41
N ARG A 612 -24.93 -11.68 19.33
CA ARG A 612 -25.58 -11.15 18.13
C ARG A 612 -26.46 -10.00 18.55
N PHE A 613 -26.45 -8.93 17.77
CA PHE A 613 -27.33 -7.80 18.00
C PHE A 613 -28.51 -7.87 17.04
N GLY A 614 -29.66 -7.39 17.49
CA GLY A 614 -30.86 -7.21 16.70
C GLY A 614 -31.52 -5.87 17.00
N VAL A 615 -32.48 -5.52 16.15
CA VAL A 615 -33.37 -4.37 16.32
C VAL A 615 -34.79 -4.91 16.43
N ASP A 616 -35.49 -4.52 17.49
CA ASP A 616 -36.92 -4.79 17.66
C ASP A 616 -37.70 -3.85 16.73
N GLU A 617 -38.35 -4.45 15.73
CA GLU A 617 -39.14 -3.72 14.75
C GLU A 617 -40.35 -3.03 15.37
N ASP A 618 -40.94 -3.58 16.44
CA ASP A 618 -42.10 -2.98 17.11
C ASP A 618 -41.73 -1.67 17.83
N ILE A 619 -40.45 -1.52 18.23
CA ILE A 619 -39.93 -0.36 18.98
C ILE A 619 -39.22 0.65 18.07
N CYS A 620 -38.67 0.19 16.94
CA CYS A 620 -37.91 1.03 16.02
C CYS A 620 -38.77 2.21 15.50
N THR A 621 -38.22 3.41 15.57
CA THR A 621 -38.87 4.65 15.10
C THR A 621 -38.75 4.86 13.60
N GLY A 622 -37.78 4.21 12.93
CA GLY A 622 -37.52 4.43 11.50
C GLY A 622 -36.68 5.69 11.18
N ASP A 623 -36.13 6.40 12.16
CA ASP A 623 -35.36 7.65 11.95
C ASP A 623 -33.96 7.46 11.34
N HIS A 624 -33.45 6.22 11.35
CA HIS A 624 -32.13 5.78 10.90
C HIS A 624 -30.93 6.55 11.51
N ALA A 625 -31.10 7.24 12.65
CA ALA A 625 -30.02 7.98 13.31
C ALA A 625 -28.88 7.03 13.75
N CYS A 626 -29.24 5.82 14.18
CA CYS A 626 -28.27 4.78 14.52
C CYS A 626 -27.36 4.39 13.35
N MET A 627 -27.85 4.45 12.11
CA MET A 627 -27.06 4.20 10.90
C MET A 627 -26.14 5.38 10.58
N ARG A 628 -26.64 6.62 10.69
CA ARG A 628 -25.85 7.84 10.44
C ARG A 628 -24.69 8.00 11.44
N LEU A 629 -24.90 7.63 12.71
CA LEU A 629 -23.87 7.74 13.74
C LEU A 629 -22.92 6.54 13.80
N SER A 630 -23.41 5.30 13.61
CA SER A 630 -22.55 4.10 13.72
C SER A 630 -21.88 3.70 12.39
N GLY A 631 -22.54 4.01 11.27
CA GLY A 631 -22.18 3.64 9.90
C GLY A 631 -22.03 2.15 9.62
N CYS A 632 -22.52 1.26 10.49
CA CYS A 632 -22.24 -0.18 10.43
C CYS A 632 -22.80 -0.81 9.13
N PRO A 633 -22.00 -1.52 8.31
CA PRO A 633 -22.49 -2.11 7.06
C PRO A 633 -23.54 -3.21 7.29
N SER A 634 -23.49 -3.87 8.46
CA SER A 634 -24.45 -4.89 8.86
C SER A 634 -25.77 -4.31 9.38
N LEU A 635 -25.85 -3.00 9.61
CA LEU A 635 -27.08 -2.31 10.01
C LEU A 635 -27.72 -1.74 8.73
N SER A 636 -28.75 -2.44 8.25
CA SER A 636 -29.49 -2.13 7.03
C SER A 636 -30.94 -1.78 7.37
N VAL A 637 -31.78 -1.69 6.34
CA VAL A 637 -33.21 -1.43 6.47
C VAL A 637 -34.00 -2.65 6.00
N LYS A 638 -35.16 -2.89 6.59
CA LYS A 638 -36.13 -3.89 6.14
C LYS A 638 -37.53 -3.31 6.13
N ASP A 639 -38.34 -3.76 5.18
CA ASP A 639 -39.77 -3.49 5.16
C ASP A 639 -40.48 -4.39 6.19
N THR A 640 -41.39 -3.82 6.99
CA THR A 640 -42.20 -4.56 7.96
C THR A 640 -43.47 -5.15 7.35
N GLY A 641 -43.86 -4.73 6.13
CA GLY A 641 -45.12 -5.12 5.49
C GLY A 641 -46.35 -4.55 6.20
N ASP A 642 -46.17 -3.58 7.10
CA ASP A 642 -47.24 -2.87 7.79
C ASP A 642 -47.65 -1.66 6.95
N PRO A 643 -48.87 -1.64 6.36
CA PRO A 643 -49.30 -0.54 5.50
C PRO A 643 -49.48 0.80 6.24
N LEU A 644 -49.37 0.82 7.58
CA LEU A 644 -49.39 2.04 8.39
C LEU A 644 -47.97 2.58 8.70
N ARG A 645 -46.92 1.90 8.22
CA ARG A 645 -45.53 2.35 8.34
C ARG A 645 -44.94 2.58 6.96
N ASP A 646 -44.75 3.85 6.64
CA ASP A 646 -44.20 4.27 5.36
C ASP A 646 -42.66 4.14 5.31
N ASP A 647 -41.98 4.28 6.46
CA ASP A 647 -40.52 4.21 6.56
C ASP A 647 -40.03 2.81 6.95
N PRO A 648 -38.98 2.28 6.29
CA PRO A 648 -38.44 0.97 6.62
C PRO A 648 -37.73 1.00 7.97
N VAL A 649 -37.79 -0.10 8.72
CA VAL A 649 -37.16 -0.20 10.04
C VAL A 649 -35.71 -0.64 9.95
N ALA A 650 -34.89 -0.25 10.92
CA ALA A 650 -33.51 -0.72 11.00
C ALA A 650 -33.48 -2.24 11.26
N ALA A 651 -32.50 -2.92 10.66
CA ALA A 651 -32.33 -4.36 10.74
C ALA A 651 -30.85 -4.73 10.74
N ILE A 652 -30.49 -5.74 11.53
CA ILE A 652 -29.12 -6.27 11.55
C ILE A 652 -29.06 -7.56 10.75
N ASP A 653 -28.21 -7.59 9.73
CA ASP A 653 -28.04 -8.72 8.83
C ASP A 653 -27.26 -9.90 9.46
N GLN A 654 -26.88 -10.88 8.64
CA GLN A 654 -26.11 -12.05 9.06
C GLN A 654 -24.58 -11.81 9.10
N THR A 655 -24.10 -10.67 8.59
CA THR A 655 -22.67 -10.33 8.56
C THR A 655 -22.19 -9.72 9.88
N CYS A 656 -23.13 -9.39 10.79
CA CYS A 656 -22.83 -8.87 12.11
C CYS A 656 -21.88 -9.76 12.92
N VAL A 657 -20.81 -9.15 13.43
CA VAL A 657 -19.77 -9.80 14.26
C VAL A 657 -19.99 -9.64 15.76
N GLY A 658 -21.09 -9.01 16.18
CA GLY A 658 -21.44 -8.89 17.60
C GLY A 658 -20.59 -7.88 18.39
N CYS A 659 -20.16 -6.77 17.77
CA CYS A 659 -19.25 -5.80 18.40
C CYS A 659 -19.90 -4.88 19.45
N GLY A 660 -21.23 -4.70 19.42
CA GLY A 660 -21.97 -3.82 20.35
C GLY A 660 -22.01 -2.34 19.99
N ASN A 661 -21.22 -1.87 19.02
CA ASN A 661 -21.13 -0.44 18.66
C ASN A 661 -22.49 0.21 18.39
N CYS A 662 -23.40 -0.43 17.65
CA CYS A 662 -24.70 0.16 17.32
C CYS A 662 -25.58 0.39 18.56
N GLY A 663 -25.48 -0.46 19.58
CA GLY A 663 -26.19 -0.29 20.85
C GLY A 663 -25.54 0.78 21.72
N GLU A 664 -24.21 0.79 21.82
CA GLU A 664 -23.44 1.80 22.57
C GLU A 664 -23.65 3.21 22.01
N VAL A 665 -23.67 3.34 20.67
CA VAL A 665 -24.02 4.62 20.00
C VAL A 665 -25.45 5.02 20.29
N ALA A 666 -26.40 4.07 20.26
CA ALA A 666 -27.80 4.37 20.56
C ALA A 666 -27.99 4.86 22.01
N ASP A 667 -27.27 4.28 22.97
CA ASP A 667 -27.30 4.72 24.37
C ASP A 667 -26.62 6.09 24.55
N ALA A 668 -25.41 6.25 24.01
CA ALA A 668 -24.64 7.50 24.14
C ALA A 668 -25.31 8.71 23.48
N ALA A 669 -26.04 8.48 22.38
CA ALA A 669 -26.80 9.50 21.65
C ALA A 669 -28.29 9.58 22.06
N VAL A 670 -28.71 8.79 23.06
CA VAL A 670 -30.09 8.77 23.59
C VAL A 670 -31.14 8.53 22.48
N LEU A 671 -30.90 7.51 21.64
CA LEU A 671 -31.79 7.10 20.56
C LEU A 671 -32.88 6.12 21.05
N CYS A 672 -33.73 5.65 20.13
CA CYS A 672 -34.79 4.69 20.45
C CYS A 672 -34.23 3.37 21.07
N PRO A 673 -34.89 2.79 22.07
CA PRO A 673 -34.42 1.62 22.82
C PRO A 673 -34.65 0.29 22.08
N SER A 674 -34.57 0.30 20.75
CA SER A 674 -34.91 -0.84 19.89
C SER A 674 -33.82 -1.91 19.81
N PHE A 675 -32.60 -1.62 20.24
CA PHE A 675 -31.49 -2.58 20.17
C PHE A 675 -31.56 -3.62 21.29
N PHE A 676 -31.29 -4.87 20.93
CA PHE A 676 -31.12 -5.96 21.90
C PHE A 676 -29.91 -6.84 21.55
N GLN A 677 -29.33 -7.47 22.57
CA GLN A 677 -28.29 -8.48 22.43
C GLN A 677 -28.89 -9.87 22.68
N ALA A 678 -28.70 -10.78 21.73
CA ALA A 678 -28.98 -12.20 21.85
C ALA A 678 -27.68 -13.00 21.91
N GLU A 679 -27.68 -14.10 22.66
CA GLU A 679 -26.57 -15.05 22.71
C GLU A 679 -26.91 -16.32 21.94
N ILE A 680 -26.12 -16.62 20.92
CA ILE A 680 -26.20 -17.89 20.20
C ILE A 680 -25.28 -18.88 20.89
N VAL A 681 -25.86 -19.91 21.50
CA VAL A 681 -25.13 -20.98 22.20
C VAL A 681 -25.04 -22.22 21.34
N SER A 682 -23.81 -22.61 20.97
CA SER A 682 -23.49 -23.91 20.37
C SER A 682 -23.07 -24.90 21.48
N ASN A 683 -23.48 -26.16 21.35
CA ASN A 683 -23.34 -27.20 22.39
C ASN A 683 -23.87 -26.77 23.77
N PRO A 684 -25.15 -26.41 23.88
CA PRO A 684 -25.72 -25.97 25.15
C PRO A 684 -25.75 -27.11 26.18
N SER A 685 -25.54 -26.76 27.44
CA SER A 685 -25.66 -27.68 28.57
C SER A 685 -27.09 -28.22 28.71
N ALA A 686 -27.24 -29.34 29.43
CA ALA A 686 -28.56 -29.90 29.70
C ALA A 686 -29.47 -28.90 30.47
N GLY A 687 -28.88 -28.09 31.35
CA GLY A 687 -29.60 -27.02 32.06
C GLY A 687 -30.13 -25.95 31.11
N GLU A 688 -29.30 -25.49 30.18
CA GLU A 688 -29.70 -24.50 29.17
C GLU A 688 -30.76 -25.05 28.22
N LYS A 689 -30.64 -26.31 27.78
CA LYS A 689 -31.69 -26.98 26.98
C LYS A 689 -33.03 -27.03 27.71
N ARG A 690 -33.02 -27.34 29.02
CA ARG A 690 -34.24 -27.33 29.85
C ARG A 690 -34.82 -25.92 30.01
N ARG A 691 -33.98 -24.93 30.30
CA ARG A 691 -34.37 -23.52 30.40
C ARG A 691 -34.97 -23.02 29.09
N ALA A 692 -34.31 -23.25 27.96
CA ALA A 692 -34.79 -22.87 26.64
C ALA A 692 -36.16 -23.48 26.34
N ARG A 693 -36.35 -24.79 26.59
CA ARG A 693 -37.67 -25.45 26.42
C ARG A 693 -38.76 -24.84 27.30
N ARG A 694 -38.45 -24.50 28.56
CA ARG A 694 -39.40 -23.87 29.47
C ARG A 694 -39.74 -22.45 29.01
N SER A 695 -38.74 -21.65 28.68
CA SER A 695 -38.90 -20.30 28.15
C SER A 695 -39.73 -20.32 26.86
N GLN A 696 -39.43 -21.20 25.91
CA GLN A 696 -40.19 -21.34 24.67
C GLN A 696 -41.67 -21.64 24.94
N LYS A 697 -41.96 -22.57 25.86
CA LYS A 697 -43.35 -22.89 26.24
C LYS A 697 -44.09 -21.68 26.81
N ILE A 698 -43.44 -20.91 27.67
CA ILE A 698 -44.03 -19.69 28.27
C ILE A 698 -44.23 -18.62 27.20
N ILE A 699 -43.22 -18.38 26.36
CA ILE A 699 -43.28 -17.39 25.27
C ILE A 699 -44.39 -17.75 24.29
N SER A 700 -44.45 -19.01 23.83
CA SER A 700 -45.52 -19.46 22.94
C SER A 700 -46.90 -19.34 23.59
N TRP A 701 -47.05 -19.66 24.87
CA TRP A 701 -48.31 -19.45 25.58
C TRP A 701 -48.71 -17.96 25.65
N LEU A 702 -47.75 -17.07 25.92
CA LEU A 702 -47.98 -15.62 25.94
C LEU A 702 -48.34 -15.08 24.54
N GLN A 703 -47.62 -15.52 23.51
CA GLN A 703 -47.87 -15.14 22.11
C GLN A 703 -49.26 -15.62 21.66
N SER A 704 -49.59 -16.91 21.86
CA SER A 704 -50.94 -17.42 21.52
C SER A 704 -52.05 -16.68 22.26
N ARG A 705 -51.83 -16.29 23.53
CA ARG A 705 -52.80 -15.49 24.29
C ARG A 705 -52.92 -14.06 23.75
N ARG A 706 -51.82 -13.46 23.29
CA ARG A 706 -51.81 -12.12 22.65
C ARG A 706 -52.52 -12.18 21.29
N ASP A 707 -52.19 -13.16 20.47
CA ASP A 707 -52.74 -13.35 19.13
C ASP A 707 -54.23 -13.64 19.18
N ALA A 708 -54.70 -14.44 20.15
CA ALA A 708 -56.12 -14.69 20.39
C ALA A 708 -56.92 -13.43 20.80
N LYS A 709 -56.24 -12.38 21.27
CA LYS A 709 -56.84 -11.09 21.62
C LYS A 709 -56.64 -10.02 20.55
N ARG A 710 -55.85 -10.31 19.51
CA ARG A 710 -55.54 -9.36 18.45
C ARG A 710 -56.76 -9.30 17.53
N VAL A 711 -57.28 -8.09 17.31
CA VAL A 711 -58.39 -7.89 16.36
C VAL A 711 -57.83 -8.15 14.97
N ALA A 712 -58.23 -9.27 14.35
CA ALA A 712 -57.89 -9.55 12.96
C ALA A 712 -58.80 -8.69 12.09
N PHE A 713 -58.22 -7.68 11.44
CA PHE A 713 -58.90 -6.99 10.34
C PHE A 713 -58.82 -7.92 9.12
N ALA A 714 -59.98 -8.27 8.58
CA ALA A 714 -60.14 -9.17 7.44
C ALA A 714 -59.67 -8.53 6.13
#